data_AF-A0A2L1S8X0-F1
#
_entry.id   AF-A0A2L1S8X0-F1
#
_cell.length_a   1.000
_cell.length_b   1.000
_cell.length_c   1.000
_cell.angle_alpha   90.00
_cell.angle_beta   90.00
_cell.angle_gamma   90.00
#
_symmetry.space_group_name_H-M   'P 1'
#
loop_
_entity.id
_entity.type
_entity.pdbx_description
1 polymer ?
#
loop_
_entity_poly.entity_id
_entity_poly.type
_entity_poly.pdbx_seq_one_letter_code
_entity_poly.pdbx_strand_id
1 'polypeptide(L)'
;MLNRIYIVVGLFAIVVLAGAFLAPRFIQWGDYRDRMEVLATSVLGAEVSIRGDISFSLLPSPRLAFSDVIVGDAEAPAATVGAVEAEFVLMDFLRDIYNVTALTLESPVVDLTVDENGLFGSGVDLSGAGNGVALEHARISNGSIRLEDLRSAETFVAQRIDGDLRLSSFVGPFQFQGRADYDDTRYEVRFNSGAADDQGNARVSSFVREALGAFSVTLEGVLAASAAPRFEGSLAYRQAPPEAERADEIRGDLVLESAITVSTDRVVLSGYTLQPDENRAGMRLTGAASVQLGLRRSFDAVVSGGVFSLPPRDATEVASELPYEFVRMLTELPAPPIPPMPGRLGVDLAEVGLRGFALRELRVDAISDGTDWTIEQAVGRLPGETEMRFSGVVSNDNGVVGLQGDVSIVAARLEALSQLWKRPSEDSPLFNTPGSLEGRLMLAGDAFGLSHGRLNVDGKSHELELRIGFGAEPRLDTVLKLASLDDRETAALLALFPDAVNDANFTISFPAGSFSITAEQADVMGLMATDLVAEAQWSPEAVRFSRLSASDWGGLMLSAALRVSGSLGEPHVTGSGQVGVTAGDAPGLMALYEMAGVPFGWQEGLAGTWPADLQFLIAEAEQGVEGAGQVLTLSGDLAAAAIDLRAEMSDGLSGLSTGELRLVASLEAENGEATLARLGLADIPLFAGDDVLVASLFFEGSGPDGFDGRMALSQGGQTVSYFGALRVVQNGEISGDGTLDVLLDDASGLASLVGARGASLPEVEASAALSFEGVRRLTLDNIAGASGDAGFGGYLEMQRLGQLPSYSGQINTDSLELGGLAAALFGRDALIGNRAAIWPEGPLAANAAPRPARGEIAVSTGSLTHGGLDMLGETSFNFVWSPESVSISRLVGAIGGGTLRLSIEQCCAGSLSARTVSGQVTLDGAALDGIVPEAIGWGLSGNLFAGLQFEGTGESLGETVRSLTGEGNFAFSDFVAQGLAPSVFPAIAGLENVLDMEADTLETLIGIALSQGDFTADDARGAFTIAGGTVRVANLIIEGAGGRLAGSLNLVLDTLGLDGNYVLTPRDYVDPDGLVEPDTARIIAQVTGTLLAPVVRVDLSEMVAAIQVRANELEVERLETLRLEDEARQRAAAQERNRLIEEQRRRAAEEAARQAAEEEAQRLEEEQLLQEQGSEEIVPEAGEEEPINGPLNLGFQPGVNQPIGDGVNQPIQLIPGQ
;
A
#
# COMPACT_ATOMS: atom_id res chain seq x y z
N MET A 1 5.22 147.51 -4.61
CA MET A 1 4.62 147.07 -3.33
C MET A 1 4.38 145.56 -3.30
N LEU A 2 3.56 144.97 -4.19
CA LEU A 2 3.14 143.55 -4.13
C LEU A 2 4.23 142.53 -3.77
N ASN A 3 5.42 142.53 -4.42
CA ASN A 3 6.46 141.54 -4.09
C ASN A 3 6.92 141.56 -2.63
N ARG A 4 6.84 142.69 -1.91
CA ARG A 4 7.13 142.70 -0.46
C ARG A 4 6.00 142.07 0.36
N ILE A 5 4.74 142.17 -0.10
CA ILE A 5 3.61 141.48 0.55
C ILE A 5 3.74 139.98 0.31
N TYR A 6 4.03 139.52 -0.91
CA TYR A 6 4.25 138.08 -1.16
C TYR A 6 5.46 137.51 -0.43
N ILE A 7 6.57 138.26 -0.28
CA ILE A 7 7.70 137.82 0.54
C ILE A 7 7.35 137.81 2.03
N VAL A 8 6.60 138.79 2.55
CA VAL A 8 6.19 138.80 3.96
C VAL A 8 5.16 137.70 4.24
N VAL A 9 4.17 137.47 3.37
CA VAL A 9 3.19 136.39 3.51
C VAL A 9 3.85 135.02 3.30
N GLY A 10 4.80 134.89 2.37
CA GLY A 10 5.58 133.67 2.17
C GLY A 10 6.49 133.36 3.36
N LEU A 11 7.21 134.36 3.89
CA LEU A 11 8.02 134.21 5.09
C LEU A 11 7.16 133.94 6.33
N PHE A 12 6.01 134.60 6.47
CA PHE A 12 5.05 134.36 7.55
C PHE A 12 4.44 132.95 7.44
N ALA A 13 4.09 132.48 6.25
CA ALA A 13 3.63 131.12 6.01
C ALA A 13 4.74 130.09 6.31
N ILE A 14 6.00 130.37 5.94
CA ILE A 14 7.15 129.52 6.30
C ILE A 14 7.37 129.52 7.81
N VAL A 15 7.24 130.65 8.50
CA VAL A 15 7.35 130.74 9.97
C VAL A 15 6.17 130.08 10.68
N VAL A 16 4.96 130.15 10.13
CA VAL A 16 3.77 129.46 10.66
C VAL A 16 3.83 127.95 10.41
N LEU A 17 4.31 127.50 9.24
CA LEU A 17 4.51 126.09 8.94
C LEU A 17 5.67 125.51 9.75
N ALA A 18 6.81 126.21 9.85
CA ALA A 18 7.90 125.83 10.74
C ALA A 18 7.46 125.87 12.21
N GLY A 19 6.61 126.83 12.60
CA GLY A 19 5.95 126.86 13.90
C GLY A 19 5.08 125.64 14.16
N ALA A 20 4.21 125.28 13.21
CA ALA A 20 3.38 124.07 13.27
C ALA A 20 4.18 122.76 13.26
N PHE A 21 5.43 122.78 12.76
CA PHE A 21 6.32 121.61 12.73
C PHE A 21 7.28 121.54 13.95
N LEU A 22 7.59 122.68 14.58
CA LEU A 22 8.49 122.77 15.74
C LEU A 22 7.75 122.84 17.07
N ALA A 23 6.64 123.58 17.16
CA ALA A 23 5.91 123.78 18.42
C ALA A 23 5.37 122.48 19.04
N PRO A 24 4.84 121.50 18.27
CA PRO A 24 4.43 120.22 18.87
C PRO A 24 5.57 119.46 19.56
N ARG A 25 6.83 119.67 19.17
CA ARG A 25 8.02 119.06 19.81
C ARG A 25 8.50 119.76 21.08
N PHE A 26 7.93 120.92 21.43
CA PHE A 26 8.20 121.61 22.70
C PHE A 26 7.07 121.45 23.73
N ILE A 27 5.97 120.77 23.36
CA ILE A 27 4.86 120.43 24.26
C ILE A 27 5.08 119.00 24.76
N GLN A 28 5.04 118.79 26.07
CA GLN A 28 4.98 117.44 26.65
C GLN A 28 3.52 116.97 26.62
N TRP A 29 3.16 116.22 25.58
CA TRP A 29 1.77 115.79 25.35
C TRP A 29 1.22 114.85 26.44
N GLY A 30 2.10 114.26 27.27
CA GLY A 30 1.72 113.55 28.49
C GLY A 30 0.97 114.42 29.52
N ASP A 31 1.17 115.74 29.55
CA ASP A 31 0.43 116.66 30.43
C ASP A 31 -1.07 116.80 30.04
N TYR A 32 -1.46 116.26 28.88
CA TYR A 32 -2.84 116.26 28.38
C TYR A 32 -3.52 114.88 28.47
N ARG A 33 -2.85 113.88 29.09
CA ARG A 33 -3.30 112.49 29.22
C ARG A 33 -4.74 112.38 29.73
N ASP A 34 -5.01 112.90 30.93
CA ASP A 34 -6.32 112.87 31.60
C ASP A 34 -7.46 113.38 30.69
N ARG A 35 -7.17 114.39 29.86
CA ARG A 35 -8.15 114.98 28.94
C ARG A 35 -8.37 114.11 27.70
N MET A 36 -7.34 113.43 27.21
CA MET A 36 -7.45 112.46 26.12
C MET A 36 -8.15 111.17 26.59
N GLU A 37 -7.88 110.72 27.81
CA GLU A 37 -8.55 109.59 28.47
C GLU A 37 -10.06 109.85 28.64
N VAL A 38 -10.46 111.01 29.16
CA VAL A 38 -11.88 111.40 29.27
C VAL A 38 -12.55 111.51 27.89
N LEU A 39 -11.85 112.03 26.86
CA LEU A 39 -12.37 112.09 25.50
C LEU A 39 -12.55 110.68 24.91
N ALA A 40 -11.53 109.82 24.97
CA ALA A 40 -11.59 108.45 24.50
C ALA A 40 -12.69 107.64 25.22
N THR A 41 -12.81 107.82 26.54
CA THR A 41 -13.88 107.22 27.37
C THR A 41 -15.27 107.62 26.85
N SER A 42 -15.49 108.92 26.58
CA SER A 42 -16.78 109.42 26.05
C SER A 42 -17.08 108.96 24.62
N VAL A 43 -16.08 108.46 23.89
CA VAL A 43 -16.14 108.04 22.49
C VAL A 43 -16.30 106.52 22.36
N LEU A 44 -15.69 105.73 23.25
CA LEU A 44 -15.71 104.27 23.25
C LEU A 44 -16.77 103.66 24.19
N GLY A 45 -17.26 104.41 25.19
CA GLY A 45 -18.27 103.94 26.16
C GLY A 45 -17.72 103.16 27.36
N ALA A 46 -16.45 102.72 27.30
CA ALA A 46 -15.70 102.18 28.44
C ALA A 46 -14.66 103.19 28.94
N GLU A 47 -14.22 103.03 30.19
CA GLU A 47 -13.09 103.77 30.75
C GLU A 47 -11.80 103.45 29.95
N VAL A 48 -11.05 104.48 29.59
CA VAL A 48 -9.81 104.37 28.81
C VAL A 48 -8.67 105.00 29.59
N SER A 49 -7.62 104.23 29.85
CA SER A 49 -6.37 104.73 30.42
C SER A 49 -5.21 104.53 29.45
N ILE A 50 -4.32 105.52 29.35
CA ILE A 50 -3.13 105.49 28.52
C ILE A 50 -1.94 105.46 29.47
N ARG A 51 -1.14 104.38 29.49
CA ARG A 51 0.03 104.28 30.38
C ARG A 51 1.32 104.78 29.72
N GLY A 52 1.47 104.61 28.41
CA GLY A 52 2.69 104.92 27.67
C GLY A 52 2.85 106.39 27.25
N ASP A 53 3.76 106.62 26.32
CA ASP A 53 4.01 107.93 25.72
C ASP A 53 2.88 108.36 24.77
N ILE A 54 2.67 109.67 24.69
CA ILE A 54 1.73 110.34 23.78
C ILE A 54 2.53 111.27 22.86
N SER A 55 2.25 111.25 21.56
CA SER A 55 2.83 112.18 20.60
C SER A 55 1.80 112.71 19.60
N PHE A 56 2.07 113.90 19.06
CA PHE A 56 1.19 114.58 18.11
C PHE A 56 1.99 115.23 16.97
N SER A 57 1.49 115.09 15.74
CA SER A 57 1.89 115.91 14.59
C SER A 57 0.67 116.61 14.01
N LEU A 58 0.83 117.83 13.48
CA LEU A 58 -0.24 118.58 12.81
C LEU A 58 -0.14 118.52 11.27
N LEU A 59 1.00 118.09 10.73
CA LEU A 59 1.30 118.11 9.30
C LEU A 59 1.98 116.80 8.85
N PRO A 60 1.69 116.27 7.63
CA PRO A 60 0.76 116.83 6.63
C PRO A 60 -0.72 116.69 7.01
N SER A 61 -1.05 115.74 7.89
CA SER A 61 -2.33 115.56 8.57
C SER A 61 -2.14 115.73 10.09
N PRO A 62 -3.18 116.08 10.87
CA PRO A 62 -3.21 115.86 12.30
C PRO A 62 -3.15 114.36 12.58
N ARG A 63 -2.20 113.97 13.43
CA ARG A 63 -1.99 112.59 13.88
C ARG A 63 -1.76 112.57 15.38
N LEU A 64 -2.54 111.78 16.11
CA LEU A 64 -2.26 111.41 17.50
C LEU A 64 -1.71 110.00 17.51
N ALA A 65 -0.60 109.78 18.21
CA ALA A 65 -0.08 108.44 18.48
C ALA A 65 0.07 108.22 19.99
N PHE A 66 -0.54 107.14 20.48
CA PHE A 66 -0.52 106.70 21.87
C PHE A 66 0.18 105.34 21.96
N SER A 67 0.74 105.02 23.14
CA SER A 67 1.29 103.70 23.43
C SER A 67 0.79 103.18 24.77
N ASP A 68 0.69 101.85 24.90
CA ASP A 68 0.17 101.11 26.06
C ASP A 68 -1.18 101.68 26.55
N VAL A 69 -2.22 101.47 25.74
CA VAL A 69 -3.61 101.90 26.02
C VAL A 69 -4.39 100.73 26.61
N ILE A 70 -5.17 100.97 27.66
CA ILE A 70 -6.13 100.06 28.28
C ILE A 70 -7.55 100.58 28.04
N VAL A 71 -8.49 99.66 27.80
CA VAL A 71 -9.94 99.91 27.75
C VAL A 71 -10.64 98.92 28.70
N GLY A 72 -11.48 99.43 29.60
CA GLY A 72 -12.11 98.66 30.68
C GLY A 72 -11.40 98.82 32.03
N ASP A 73 -11.65 97.88 32.95
CA ASP A 73 -11.06 97.88 34.29
C ASP A 73 -9.53 97.70 34.22
N ALA A 74 -8.78 98.40 35.07
CA ALA A 74 -7.32 98.26 35.13
C ALA A 74 -6.86 96.92 35.75
N GLU A 75 -7.70 96.26 36.55
CA GLU A 75 -7.44 94.91 37.08
C GLU A 75 -7.95 93.79 36.15
N ALA A 76 -8.91 94.09 35.27
CA ALA A 76 -9.50 93.16 34.30
C ALA A 76 -9.83 93.88 32.97
N PRO A 77 -8.83 94.17 32.11
CA PRO A 77 -9.02 94.99 30.93
C PRO A 77 -9.81 94.24 29.85
N ALA A 78 -10.78 94.92 29.24
CA ALA A 78 -11.59 94.39 28.13
C ALA A 78 -10.84 94.45 26.79
N ALA A 79 -9.94 95.43 26.65
CA ALA A 79 -8.93 95.45 25.60
C ALA A 79 -7.67 96.18 26.07
N THR A 80 -6.52 95.83 25.49
CA THR A 80 -5.28 96.60 25.58
C THR A 80 -4.69 96.80 24.20
N VAL A 81 -3.92 97.87 23.96
CA VAL A 81 -3.28 98.13 22.65
C VAL A 81 -1.86 98.65 22.84
N GLY A 82 -0.90 97.97 22.22
CA GLY A 82 0.53 98.32 22.27
C GLY A 82 0.81 99.73 21.73
N ALA A 83 0.28 100.06 20.55
CA ALA A 83 0.25 101.42 20.03
C ALA A 83 -0.98 101.74 19.17
N VAL A 84 -1.42 102.99 19.20
CA VAL A 84 -2.60 103.50 18.49
C VAL A 84 -2.22 104.78 17.74
N GLU A 85 -2.19 104.77 16.40
CA GLU A 85 -2.02 105.98 15.57
C GLU A 85 -3.35 106.35 14.89
N ALA A 86 -3.89 107.52 15.19
CA ALA A 86 -5.12 108.05 14.60
C ALA A 86 -4.84 109.29 13.74
N GLU A 87 -5.16 109.23 12.45
CA GLU A 87 -5.16 110.38 11.54
C GLU A 87 -6.54 111.04 11.44
N PHE A 88 -6.59 112.37 11.46
CA PHE A 88 -7.83 113.14 11.47
C PHE A 88 -7.97 114.06 10.24
N VAL A 89 -9.20 114.45 9.91
CA VAL A 89 -9.45 115.52 8.91
C VAL A 89 -8.96 116.87 9.46
N LEU A 90 -7.91 117.45 8.86
CA LEU A 90 -7.27 118.71 9.31
C LEU A 90 -8.26 119.86 9.54
N MET A 91 -9.24 120.02 8.67
CA MET A 91 -10.22 121.12 8.74
C MET A 91 -11.30 120.92 9.81
N ASP A 92 -11.50 119.68 10.26
CA ASP A 92 -12.49 119.32 11.28
C ASP A 92 -11.84 119.26 12.67
N PHE A 93 -10.62 118.71 12.76
CA PHE A 93 -9.80 118.73 13.98
C PHE A 93 -9.57 120.16 14.51
N LEU A 94 -9.33 121.12 13.60
CA LEU A 94 -9.23 122.55 13.92
C LEU A 94 -10.58 123.23 14.29
N ARG A 95 -11.67 122.46 14.39
CA ARG A 95 -13.03 122.89 14.75
C ARG A 95 -13.62 122.10 15.94
N ASP A 96 -12.81 121.33 16.66
CA ASP A 96 -13.25 120.37 17.68
C ASP A 96 -14.19 119.27 17.12
N ILE A 97 -13.99 118.85 15.87
CA ILE A 97 -14.71 117.73 15.23
C ILE A 97 -13.70 116.62 14.92
N TYR A 98 -13.82 115.49 15.61
CA TYR A 98 -12.80 114.45 15.68
C TYR A 98 -13.04 113.29 14.67
N ASN A 99 -13.18 113.63 13.40
CA ASN A 99 -13.34 112.67 12.30
C ASN A 99 -12.01 111.94 11.99
N VAL A 100 -11.96 110.62 12.23
CA VAL A 100 -10.78 109.77 12.01
C VAL A 100 -10.81 109.19 10.58
N THR A 101 -9.81 109.53 9.76
CA THR A 101 -9.69 109.04 8.38
C THR A 101 -8.91 107.74 8.27
N ALA A 102 -7.97 107.51 9.19
CA ALA A 102 -7.20 106.28 9.30
C ALA A 102 -6.86 106.01 10.76
N LEU A 103 -7.04 104.76 11.21
CA LEU A 103 -6.64 104.31 12.54
C LEU A 103 -5.73 103.09 12.42
N THR A 104 -4.53 103.12 12.97
CA THR A 104 -3.64 101.95 13.08
C THR A 104 -3.61 101.47 14.52
N LEU A 105 -3.90 100.20 14.73
CA LEU A 105 -3.85 99.50 16.02
C LEU A 105 -2.72 98.45 15.94
N GLU A 106 -1.63 98.69 16.65
CA GLU A 106 -0.48 97.80 16.76
C GLU A 106 -0.57 96.96 18.04
N SER A 107 -0.56 95.65 17.87
CA SER A 107 -0.75 94.66 18.94
C SER A 107 -1.96 94.95 19.87
N PRO A 108 -3.18 95.14 19.34
CA PRO A 108 -4.39 95.16 20.16
C PRO A 108 -4.72 93.74 20.66
N VAL A 109 -4.88 93.58 21.96
CA VAL A 109 -5.46 92.39 22.60
C VAL A 109 -6.90 92.74 23.01
N VAL A 110 -7.86 91.89 22.65
CA VAL A 110 -9.26 92.01 23.10
C VAL A 110 -9.62 90.76 23.88
N ASP A 111 -10.18 90.92 25.07
CA ASP A 111 -10.50 89.83 25.98
C ASP A 111 -12.04 89.72 26.14
N LEU A 112 -12.59 88.59 25.72
CA LEU A 112 -14.02 88.27 25.70
C LEU A 112 -14.30 87.12 26.67
N THR A 113 -15.48 87.08 27.28
CA THR A 113 -15.87 86.04 28.23
C THR A 113 -17.24 85.42 27.94
N VAL A 114 -17.42 84.17 28.37
CA VAL A 114 -18.72 83.53 28.55
C VAL A 114 -18.85 83.13 30.02
N ASP A 115 -19.90 83.59 30.68
CA ASP A 115 -20.10 83.40 32.13
C ASP A 115 -20.59 81.98 32.49
N GLU A 116 -20.65 81.67 33.79
CA GLU A 116 -21.14 80.39 34.32
C GLU A 116 -22.57 80.03 33.84
N ASN A 117 -23.37 81.03 33.45
CA ASN A 117 -24.74 80.86 32.95
C ASN A 117 -24.82 80.69 31.42
N GLY A 118 -23.71 80.88 30.69
CA GLY A 118 -23.66 80.84 29.23
C GLY A 118 -24.01 82.17 28.56
N LEU A 119 -23.92 83.29 29.28
CA LEU A 119 -24.08 84.65 28.75
C LEU A 119 -22.73 85.18 28.25
N PHE A 120 -22.75 85.86 27.11
CA PHE A 120 -21.57 86.46 26.50
C PHE A 120 -21.31 87.87 27.05
N GLY A 121 -20.07 88.14 27.46
CA GLY A 121 -19.60 89.44 27.94
C GLY A 121 -18.36 89.92 27.18
N SER A 122 -18.41 91.14 26.64
CA SER A 122 -17.30 91.77 25.91
C SER A 122 -16.52 92.79 26.76
N GLY A 123 -16.63 92.73 28.09
CA GLY A 123 -16.00 93.65 29.04
C GLY A 123 -16.42 95.14 28.96
N VAL A 124 -17.18 95.53 27.93
CA VAL A 124 -17.61 96.89 27.63
C VAL A 124 -19.13 96.95 27.41
N ASP A 125 -19.81 97.90 28.05
CA ASP A 125 -21.20 98.25 27.75
C ASP A 125 -21.26 99.28 26.62
N LEU A 126 -21.50 98.79 25.40
CA LEU A 126 -21.61 99.63 24.20
C LEU A 126 -22.97 100.36 24.09
N SER A 127 -23.92 100.16 25.01
CA SER A 127 -25.25 100.81 24.94
C SER A 127 -25.20 102.34 25.11
N GLY A 128 -24.13 102.86 25.71
CA GLY A 128 -23.85 104.29 25.83
C GLY A 128 -23.02 104.90 24.69
N ALA A 129 -22.53 104.10 23.72
CA ALA A 129 -21.64 104.57 22.66
C ALA A 129 -22.38 105.51 21.68
N GLY A 130 -21.86 106.71 21.47
CA GLY A 130 -22.52 107.72 20.65
C GLY A 130 -22.42 107.47 19.14
N ASN A 131 -23.46 107.87 18.39
CA ASN A 131 -23.52 107.86 16.92
C ASN A 131 -22.51 108.79 16.20
N GLY A 132 -21.42 109.20 16.87
CA GLY A 132 -20.46 110.19 16.40
C GLY A 132 -19.19 109.63 15.74
N VAL A 133 -19.00 108.31 15.73
CA VAL A 133 -17.76 107.67 15.24
C VAL A 133 -18.06 106.87 13.97
N ALA A 134 -17.69 107.44 12.82
CA ALA A 134 -17.53 106.71 11.57
C ALA A 134 -16.03 106.50 11.30
N LEU A 135 -15.64 105.26 11.00
CA LEU A 135 -14.26 104.83 10.84
C LEU A 135 -14.09 104.26 9.43
N GLU A 136 -13.73 105.13 8.48
CA GLU A 136 -13.67 104.80 7.04
C GLU A 136 -12.64 103.70 6.74
N HIS A 137 -11.53 103.70 7.48
CA HIS A 137 -10.47 102.71 7.36
C HIS A 137 -9.69 102.58 8.69
N ALA A 138 -9.65 101.38 9.24
CA ALA A 138 -8.75 101.03 10.32
C ALA A 138 -7.88 99.84 9.92
N ARG A 139 -6.63 99.81 10.38
CA ARG A 139 -5.69 98.72 10.19
C ARG A 139 -5.28 98.14 11.54
N ILE A 140 -5.41 96.83 11.67
CA ILE A 140 -4.92 96.06 12.79
C ILE A 140 -3.64 95.35 12.33
N SER A 141 -2.60 95.33 13.16
CA SER A 141 -1.44 94.46 12.94
C SER A 141 -0.96 93.83 14.24
N ASN A 142 -0.53 92.57 14.15
CA ASN A 142 -0.12 91.71 15.26
C ASN A 142 -1.14 91.63 16.42
N GLY A 143 -2.44 91.78 16.14
CA GLY A 143 -3.49 91.75 17.16
C GLY A 143 -3.74 90.36 17.75
N SER A 144 -4.53 90.31 18.81
CA SER A 144 -4.98 89.08 19.47
C SER A 144 -6.42 89.23 19.96
N ILE A 145 -7.20 88.16 19.91
CA ILE A 145 -8.50 88.04 20.56
C ILE A 145 -8.46 86.81 21.46
N ARG A 146 -8.78 86.99 22.73
CA ARG A 146 -9.01 85.93 23.72
C ARG A 146 -10.51 85.75 23.92
N LEU A 147 -10.97 84.52 24.00
CA LEU A 147 -12.32 84.17 24.45
C LEU A 147 -12.21 83.13 25.57
N GLU A 148 -12.62 83.47 26.78
CA GLU A 148 -12.61 82.59 27.94
C GLU A 148 -14.01 82.09 28.26
N ASP A 149 -14.24 80.77 28.21
CA ASP A 149 -15.51 80.15 28.61
C ASP A 149 -15.38 79.60 30.04
N LEU A 150 -15.88 80.36 31.01
CA LEU A 150 -15.81 80.05 32.44
C LEU A 150 -16.55 78.76 32.81
N ARG A 151 -17.42 78.24 31.93
CA ARG A 151 -18.14 76.96 32.14
C ARG A 151 -17.25 75.76 31.87
N SER A 152 -16.24 75.88 31.00
CA SER A 152 -15.25 74.83 30.73
C SER A 152 -13.84 75.17 31.20
N ALA A 153 -13.61 76.39 31.71
CA ALA A 153 -12.28 76.93 32.03
C ALA A 153 -11.30 76.84 30.84
N GLU A 154 -11.82 77.06 29.63
CA GLU A 154 -11.05 77.05 28.38
C GLU A 154 -10.84 78.46 27.86
N THR A 155 -9.71 78.69 27.21
CA THR A 155 -9.30 79.98 26.66
C THR A 155 -8.90 79.84 25.20
N PHE A 156 -9.77 80.27 24.29
CA PHE A 156 -9.48 80.32 22.86
C PHE A 156 -8.67 81.58 22.56
N VAL A 157 -7.57 81.46 21.82
CA VAL A 157 -6.71 82.60 21.46
C VAL A 157 -6.47 82.62 19.96
N ALA A 158 -7.01 83.63 19.28
CA ALA A 158 -6.58 84.01 17.94
C ALA A 158 -5.50 85.10 18.09
N GLN A 159 -4.37 84.96 17.41
CA GLN A 159 -3.18 85.81 17.55
C GLN A 159 -2.62 86.23 16.17
N ARG A 160 -1.61 87.11 16.18
CA ARG A 160 -0.98 87.70 14.97
C ARG A 160 -2.01 88.27 13.98
N ILE A 161 -3.10 88.86 14.47
CA ILE A 161 -4.21 89.34 13.64
C ILE A 161 -3.73 90.57 12.83
N ASP A 162 -3.75 90.46 11.50
CA ASP A 162 -3.37 91.52 10.56
C ASP A 162 -4.51 91.75 9.57
N GLY A 163 -5.07 92.95 9.49
CA GLY A 163 -6.21 93.19 8.61
C GLY A 163 -6.70 94.63 8.54
N ASP A 164 -7.61 94.87 7.60
CA ASP A 164 -8.31 96.12 7.42
C ASP A 164 -9.77 95.98 7.93
N LEU A 165 -10.19 96.92 8.77
CA LEU A 165 -11.52 97.04 9.37
C LEU A 165 -12.19 98.33 8.87
N ARG A 166 -13.50 98.27 8.63
CA ARG A 166 -14.38 99.42 8.36
C ARG A 166 -15.60 99.35 9.26
N LEU A 167 -15.97 100.48 9.86
CA LEU A 167 -17.03 100.55 10.86
C LEU A 167 -17.80 101.86 10.68
N SER A 168 -19.05 101.78 10.20
CA SER A 168 -19.88 102.98 10.01
C SER A 168 -20.49 103.52 11.31
N SER A 169 -20.70 102.62 12.28
CA SER A 169 -21.03 102.92 13.68
C SER A 169 -20.73 101.67 14.52
N PHE A 170 -20.62 101.79 15.85
CA PHE A 170 -20.43 100.64 16.74
C PHE A 170 -21.57 99.60 16.69
N VAL A 171 -22.74 99.95 16.13
CA VAL A 171 -23.91 99.05 15.92
C VAL A 171 -24.05 98.64 14.44
N GLY A 172 -22.99 98.83 13.66
CA GLY A 172 -22.89 98.45 12.25
C GLY A 172 -23.34 99.52 11.24
N PRO A 173 -23.32 99.21 9.93
CA PRO A 173 -22.66 98.04 9.34
C PRO A 173 -21.14 98.05 9.55
N PHE A 174 -20.54 96.86 9.54
CA PHE A 174 -19.09 96.70 9.67
C PHE A 174 -18.53 95.62 8.73
N GLN A 175 -17.27 95.78 8.33
CA GLN A 175 -16.56 94.89 7.42
C GLN A 175 -15.12 94.72 7.90
N PHE A 176 -14.68 93.48 8.08
CA PHE A 176 -13.30 93.11 8.37
C PHE A 176 -12.78 92.19 7.28
N GLN A 177 -11.54 92.44 6.82
CA GLN A 177 -10.80 91.53 5.96
C GLN A 177 -9.35 91.47 6.44
N GLY A 178 -8.87 90.28 6.80
CA GLY A 178 -7.52 90.11 7.33
C GLY A 178 -7.08 88.66 7.37
N ARG A 179 -6.04 88.41 8.15
CA ARG A 179 -5.51 87.11 8.51
C ARG A 179 -5.30 87.02 10.01
N ALA A 180 -5.43 85.82 10.56
CA ALA A 180 -5.22 85.52 11.97
C ALA A 180 -4.56 84.15 12.09
N ASP A 181 -3.89 83.88 13.20
CA ASP A 181 -3.44 82.54 13.56
C ASP A 181 -4.24 82.02 14.74
N TYR A 182 -4.64 80.76 14.65
CA TYR A 182 -5.33 80.03 15.70
C TYR A 182 -4.83 78.59 15.67
N ASP A 183 -4.43 78.06 16.83
CA ASP A 183 -3.83 76.71 16.97
C ASP A 183 -2.72 76.45 15.94
N ASP A 184 -1.71 77.34 15.96
CA ASP A 184 -0.58 77.49 15.02
C ASP A 184 -0.89 77.53 13.51
N THR A 185 -2.17 77.52 13.14
CA THR A 185 -2.64 77.54 11.75
C THR A 185 -3.03 78.96 11.31
N ARG A 186 -2.53 79.40 10.15
CA ARG A 186 -2.85 80.72 9.57
C ARG A 186 -4.14 80.65 8.78
N TYR A 187 -5.08 81.54 9.07
CA TYR A 187 -6.36 81.68 8.40
C TYR A 187 -6.48 83.04 7.70
N GLU A 188 -7.14 83.07 6.55
CA GLU A 188 -7.70 84.27 5.94
C GLU A 188 -9.17 84.42 6.37
N VAL A 189 -9.53 85.59 6.90
CA VAL A 189 -10.85 85.87 7.47
C VAL A 189 -11.48 87.07 6.78
N ARG A 190 -12.74 86.93 6.38
CA ARG A 190 -13.60 88.02 5.91
C ARG A 190 -14.91 87.97 6.69
N PHE A 191 -15.27 89.06 7.35
CA PHE A 191 -16.52 89.16 8.11
C PHE A 191 -17.25 90.44 7.71
N ASN A 192 -18.56 90.35 7.47
CA ASN A 192 -19.41 91.49 7.16
C ASN A 192 -20.69 91.42 8.01
N SER A 193 -21.11 92.56 8.55
CA SER A 193 -22.42 92.74 9.19
C SER A 193 -23.15 93.93 8.60
N GLY A 194 -24.46 93.77 8.39
CA GLY A 194 -25.37 94.89 8.16
C GLY A 194 -25.53 95.78 9.40
N ALA A 195 -26.32 96.84 9.27
CA ALA A 195 -26.90 97.51 10.44
C ALA A 195 -27.87 96.55 11.15
N ALA A 196 -27.96 96.65 12.48
CA ALA A 196 -29.00 95.97 13.24
C ALA A 196 -30.39 96.59 12.99
N ASP A 197 -31.45 95.78 13.12
CA ASP A 197 -32.84 96.24 13.12
C ASP A 197 -33.30 96.73 14.52
N ASP A 198 -34.56 97.18 14.61
CA ASP A 198 -35.20 97.64 15.87
C ASP A 198 -35.28 96.55 16.97
N GLN A 199 -34.89 95.29 16.67
CA GLN A 199 -34.89 94.16 17.59
C GLN A 199 -33.47 93.64 17.89
N GLY A 200 -32.42 94.26 17.33
CA GLY A 200 -31.02 93.85 17.54
C GLY A 200 -30.54 92.73 16.60
N ASN A 201 -31.29 92.41 15.53
CA ASN A 201 -30.88 91.43 14.53
C ASN A 201 -30.04 92.09 13.44
N ALA A 202 -28.86 91.55 13.15
CA ALA A 202 -28.03 91.97 12.02
C ALA A 202 -27.84 90.82 11.02
N ARG A 203 -27.89 91.13 9.71
CA ARG A 203 -27.48 90.16 8.68
C ARG A 203 -25.96 90.05 8.66
N VAL A 204 -25.44 88.84 8.82
CA VAL A 204 -24.00 88.56 8.90
C VAL A 204 -23.58 87.60 7.78
N SER A 205 -22.41 87.85 7.19
CA SER A 205 -21.67 86.83 6.44
C SER A 205 -20.23 86.73 6.94
N SER A 206 -19.79 85.50 7.21
CA SER A 206 -18.43 85.17 7.60
C SER A 206 -17.85 84.16 6.62
N PHE A 207 -16.60 84.37 6.22
CA PHE A 207 -15.81 83.46 5.40
C PHE A 207 -14.44 83.29 6.05
N VAL A 208 -14.09 82.05 6.37
CA VAL A 208 -12.79 81.65 6.90
C VAL A 208 -12.16 80.67 5.91
N ARG A 209 -10.87 80.79 5.65
CA ARG A 209 -10.11 79.85 4.80
C ARG A 209 -8.73 79.64 5.39
N GLU A 210 -8.28 78.39 5.45
CA GLU A 210 -6.89 78.05 5.81
C GLU A 210 -5.93 78.59 4.72
N ALA A 211 -4.79 79.17 5.10
CA ALA A 211 -3.95 79.98 4.21
C ALA A 211 -3.25 79.21 3.08
N LEU A 212 -2.96 77.91 3.24
CA LEU A 212 -2.49 77.02 2.18
C LEU A 212 -3.63 76.55 1.26
N GLY A 213 -4.88 76.67 1.71
CA GLY A 213 -6.10 76.39 0.95
C GLY A 213 -6.78 75.08 1.31
N ALA A 214 -6.34 74.38 2.38
CA ALA A 214 -6.82 73.04 2.73
C ALA A 214 -8.34 72.98 2.95
N PHE A 215 -8.93 74.01 3.58
CA PHE A 215 -10.39 74.13 3.69
C PHE A 215 -10.86 75.57 3.78
N SER A 216 -12.16 75.76 3.55
CA SER A 216 -12.89 77.01 3.74
C SER A 216 -14.27 76.78 4.35
N VAL A 217 -14.74 77.77 5.10
CA VAL A 217 -16.01 77.77 5.82
C VAL A 217 -16.73 79.08 5.51
N THR A 218 -17.97 78.98 5.04
CA THR A 218 -18.85 80.12 4.79
C THR A 218 -20.09 80.00 5.69
N LEU A 219 -20.42 81.09 6.38
CA LEU A 219 -21.63 81.24 7.18
C LEU A 219 -22.39 82.46 6.70
N GLU A 220 -23.65 82.32 6.30
CA GLU A 220 -24.50 83.46 5.92
C GLU A 220 -25.86 83.39 6.62
N GLY A 221 -26.27 84.45 7.32
CA GLY A 221 -27.47 84.38 8.14
C GLY A 221 -27.83 85.66 8.87
N VAL A 222 -28.58 85.49 9.96
CA VAL A 222 -28.99 86.55 10.88
C VAL A 222 -28.39 86.25 12.25
N LEU A 223 -27.72 87.24 12.83
CA LEU A 223 -27.21 87.22 14.21
C LEU A 223 -28.09 88.12 15.07
N ALA A 224 -28.76 87.54 16.07
CA ALA A 224 -29.42 88.29 17.14
C ALA A 224 -28.36 88.64 18.20
N ALA A 225 -27.96 89.91 18.26
CA ALA A 225 -26.95 90.40 19.19
C ALA A 225 -27.58 90.69 20.56
N SER A 226 -27.44 89.75 21.49
CA SER A 226 -27.91 89.89 22.88
C SER A 226 -26.91 89.24 23.85
N ALA A 227 -27.16 89.32 25.16
CA ALA A 227 -26.38 88.61 26.17
C ALA A 227 -26.35 87.07 25.96
N ALA A 228 -27.34 86.51 25.26
CA ALA A 228 -27.28 85.17 24.69
C ALA A 228 -27.31 85.29 23.14
N PRO A 229 -26.14 85.44 22.48
CA PRO A 229 -26.10 85.60 21.03
C PRO A 229 -26.61 84.33 20.32
N ARG A 230 -27.44 84.52 19.28
CA ARG A 230 -27.94 83.43 18.44
C ARG A 230 -27.76 83.76 16.96
N PHE A 231 -27.19 82.83 16.21
CA PHE A 231 -27.08 82.89 14.76
C PHE A 231 -28.01 81.85 14.11
N GLU A 232 -28.68 82.23 13.03
CA GLU A 232 -29.52 81.33 12.23
C GLU A 232 -29.32 81.63 10.73
N GLY A 233 -28.99 80.60 9.95
CA GLY A 233 -28.56 80.79 8.56
C GLY A 233 -28.14 79.51 7.86
N SER A 234 -27.23 79.64 6.89
CA SER A 234 -26.59 78.54 6.18
C SER A 234 -25.10 78.41 6.51
N LEU A 235 -24.63 77.16 6.49
CA LEU A 235 -23.23 76.74 6.54
C LEU A 235 -22.88 76.11 5.18
N ALA A 236 -21.73 76.49 4.62
CA ALA A 236 -21.06 75.76 3.57
C ALA A 236 -19.58 75.55 3.95
N TYR A 237 -19.21 74.31 4.26
CA TYR A 237 -17.83 73.87 4.47
C TYR A 237 -17.33 73.18 3.20
N ARG A 238 -16.13 73.52 2.76
CA ARG A 238 -15.49 73.00 1.54
C ARG A 238 -14.02 72.71 1.83
N GLN A 239 -13.61 71.46 1.69
CA GLN A 239 -12.25 70.98 1.93
C GLN A 239 -11.66 70.44 0.62
N ALA A 240 -10.48 70.93 0.26
CA ALA A 240 -9.76 70.44 -0.91
C ALA A 240 -9.21 69.02 -0.65
N PRO A 241 -9.19 68.13 -1.65
CA PRO A 241 -8.47 66.87 -1.53
C PRO A 241 -6.95 67.11 -1.49
N PRO A 242 -6.15 66.12 -1.03
CA PRO A 242 -4.71 66.12 -1.26
C PRO A 242 -4.36 66.27 -2.74
N GLU A 243 -3.20 66.85 -3.05
CA GLU A 243 -2.71 66.97 -4.43
C GLU A 243 -2.45 65.57 -5.01
N ALA A 244 -3.12 65.25 -6.12
CA ALA A 244 -3.07 63.93 -6.75
C ALA A 244 -1.81 63.77 -7.61
N GLU A 245 -1.04 62.70 -7.40
CA GLU A 245 0.15 62.42 -8.22
C GLU A 245 -0.24 61.79 -9.56
N ARG A 246 -1.39 61.10 -9.62
CA ARG A 246 -1.86 60.34 -10.79
C ARG A 246 -3.30 60.68 -11.18
N ALA A 247 -3.67 60.43 -12.43
CA ALA A 247 -4.94 60.90 -13.01
C ALA A 247 -6.20 60.19 -12.48
N ASP A 248 -6.05 58.97 -11.96
CA ASP A 248 -7.04 58.15 -11.29
C ASP A 248 -7.32 58.59 -9.83
N GLU A 249 -6.38 59.32 -9.23
CA GLU A 249 -6.47 59.83 -7.86
C GLU A 249 -7.21 61.17 -7.74
N ILE A 250 -7.52 61.82 -8.86
CA ILE A 250 -8.19 63.13 -8.92
C ILE A 250 -9.60 63.03 -8.30
N ARG A 251 -9.81 63.78 -7.21
CA ARG A 251 -11.11 63.93 -6.52
C ARG A 251 -11.61 65.37 -6.66
N GLY A 252 -12.90 65.58 -6.46
CA GLY A 252 -13.46 66.90 -6.18
C GLY A 252 -13.29 67.27 -4.70
N ASP A 253 -13.66 68.49 -4.35
CA ASP A 253 -13.71 68.93 -2.95
C ASP A 253 -14.69 68.08 -2.14
N LEU A 254 -14.40 67.89 -0.84
CA LEU A 254 -15.42 67.48 0.12
C LEU A 254 -16.28 68.70 0.45
N VAL A 255 -17.59 68.60 0.24
CA VAL A 255 -18.54 69.71 0.40
C VAL A 255 -19.66 69.33 1.36
N LEU A 256 -19.83 70.11 2.42
CA LEU A 256 -20.89 70.00 3.42
C LEU A 256 -21.72 71.28 3.43
N GLU A 257 -22.99 71.19 3.01
CA GLU A 257 -23.96 72.29 2.99
C GLU A 257 -25.07 72.03 4.02
N SER A 258 -25.44 73.02 4.83
CA SER A 258 -26.45 72.84 5.88
C SER A 258 -27.20 74.11 6.27
N ALA A 259 -28.43 73.95 6.76
CA ALA A 259 -29.11 74.97 7.55
C ALA A 259 -28.64 74.87 9.02
N ILE A 260 -28.04 75.95 9.53
CA ILE A 260 -27.36 76.00 10.84
C ILE A 260 -28.07 76.96 11.80
N THR A 261 -28.16 76.54 13.06
CA THR A 261 -28.45 77.42 14.21
C THR A 261 -27.32 77.29 15.23
N VAL A 262 -26.85 78.41 15.76
CA VAL A 262 -25.82 78.47 16.82
C VAL A 262 -26.33 79.32 17.98
N SER A 263 -26.18 78.81 19.20
CA SER A 263 -26.36 79.50 20.48
C SER A 263 -25.18 79.19 21.40
N THR A 264 -25.07 79.87 22.54
CA THR A 264 -23.96 79.68 23.49
C THR A 264 -23.94 78.31 24.16
N ASP A 265 -25.01 77.51 24.05
CA ASP A 265 -25.15 76.15 24.56
C ASP A 265 -25.17 75.06 23.47
N ARG A 266 -25.38 75.41 22.18
CA ARG A 266 -25.65 74.42 21.13
C ARG A 266 -25.37 74.89 19.71
N VAL A 267 -24.87 74.00 18.87
CA VAL A 267 -24.92 74.07 17.40
C VAL A 267 -25.92 73.02 16.90
N VAL A 268 -26.77 73.38 15.95
CA VAL A 268 -27.72 72.46 15.29
C VAL A 268 -27.60 72.61 13.77
N LEU A 269 -27.28 71.50 13.11
CA LEU A 269 -27.40 71.30 11.67
C LEU A 269 -28.73 70.58 11.42
N SER A 270 -29.80 71.35 11.21
CA SER A 270 -31.19 70.83 11.16
C SER A 270 -31.48 69.99 9.91
N GLY A 271 -30.63 70.14 8.89
CA GLY A 271 -30.48 69.25 7.76
C GLY A 271 -29.18 69.61 7.04
N TYR A 272 -28.39 68.60 6.67
CA TYR A 272 -27.18 68.78 5.88
C TYR A 272 -27.13 67.84 4.66
N THR A 273 -26.37 68.25 3.65
CA THR A 273 -25.93 67.45 2.52
C THR A 273 -24.41 67.38 2.56
N LEU A 274 -23.85 66.17 2.59
CA LEU A 274 -22.42 65.91 2.55
C LEU A 274 -22.09 65.18 1.23
N GLN A 275 -21.15 65.74 0.48
CA GLN A 275 -20.57 65.15 -0.73
C GLN A 275 -19.08 64.91 -0.43
N PRO A 276 -18.63 63.66 -0.16
CA PRO A 276 -17.23 63.37 0.11
C PRO A 276 -16.29 63.57 -1.09
N ASP A 277 -16.84 63.69 -2.29
CA ASP A 277 -16.14 63.99 -3.55
C ASP A 277 -17.12 64.70 -4.50
N GLU A 278 -16.95 66.02 -4.73
CA GLU A 278 -17.83 66.83 -5.59
C GLU A 278 -17.86 66.34 -7.05
N ASN A 279 -16.85 65.61 -7.54
CA ASN A 279 -16.85 65.01 -8.88
C ASN A 279 -17.73 63.74 -8.96
N ARG A 280 -18.09 63.13 -7.82
CA ARG A 280 -18.87 61.88 -7.73
C ARG A 280 -20.29 62.14 -7.24
N ALA A 281 -21.12 62.77 -8.08
CA ALA A 281 -22.50 63.18 -7.74
C ALA A 281 -23.43 62.07 -7.17
N GLY A 282 -23.11 60.78 -7.38
CA GLY A 282 -23.81 59.65 -6.76
C GLY A 282 -23.51 59.46 -5.25
N MET A 283 -22.37 59.96 -4.77
CA MET A 283 -21.93 59.91 -3.38
C MET A 283 -22.50 61.07 -2.55
N ARG A 284 -23.82 61.27 -2.66
CA ARG A 284 -24.55 62.27 -1.89
C ARG A 284 -25.11 61.64 -0.61
N LEU A 285 -24.56 62.06 0.52
CA LEU A 285 -25.04 61.75 1.85
C LEU A 285 -25.89 62.92 2.36
N THR A 286 -26.86 62.65 3.22
CA THR A 286 -27.68 63.64 3.90
C THR A 286 -27.78 63.29 5.39
N GLY A 287 -28.22 64.22 6.22
CA GLY A 287 -28.35 63.95 7.64
C GLY A 287 -28.78 65.14 8.48
N ALA A 288 -28.69 64.97 9.78
CA ALA A 288 -28.84 66.04 10.77
C ALA A 288 -27.81 65.83 11.89
N ALA A 289 -27.39 66.90 12.56
CA ALA A 289 -26.47 66.83 13.68
C ALA A 289 -26.77 67.91 14.71
N SER A 290 -26.49 67.63 15.99
CA SER A 290 -26.47 68.62 17.05
C SER A 290 -25.24 68.42 17.92
N VAL A 291 -24.63 69.54 18.35
CA VAL A 291 -23.47 69.59 19.23
C VAL A 291 -23.82 70.45 20.43
N GLN A 292 -23.77 69.88 21.62
CA GLN A 292 -23.93 70.61 22.87
C GLN A 292 -22.58 71.16 23.35
N LEU A 293 -22.59 72.39 23.84
CA LEU A 293 -21.40 73.17 24.24
C LEU A 293 -21.31 73.35 25.77
N GLY A 294 -20.21 73.94 26.23
CA GLY A 294 -19.95 74.22 27.65
C GLY A 294 -19.47 73.00 28.45
N LEU A 295 -19.92 72.89 29.70
CA LEU A 295 -19.40 71.95 30.72
C LEU A 295 -19.68 70.46 30.45
N ARG A 296 -20.65 70.15 29.56
CA ARG A 296 -20.91 68.79 29.07
C ARG A 296 -21.03 68.82 27.56
N ARG A 297 -19.90 68.63 26.88
CA ARG A 297 -19.80 68.58 25.42
C ARG A 297 -20.28 67.23 24.93
N SER A 298 -21.15 67.22 23.93
CA SER A 298 -21.49 65.99 23.23
C SER A 298 -22.11 66.24 21.86
N PHE A 299 -21.92 65.33 20.91
CA PHE A 299 -22.69 65.32 19.66
C PHE A 299 -23.77 64.23 19.62
N ASP A 300 -24.80 64.47 18.82
CA ASP A 300 -25.74 63.47 18.33
C ASP A 300 -25.94 63.73 16.83
N ALA A 301 -25.62 62.75 15.99
CA ALA A 301 -25.59 62.90 14.54
C ALA A 301 -26.16 61.66 13.83
N VAL A 302 -26.85 61.89 12.71
CA VAL A 302 -27.34 60.82 11.82
C VAL A 302 -26.90 61.11 10.39
N VAL A 303 -26.36 60.08 9.72
CA VAL A 303 -25.98 60.08 8.30
C VAL A 303 -26.86 59.06 7.57
N SER A 304 -27.44 59.46 6.44
CA SER A 304 -28.18 58.57 5.55
C SER A 304 -27.78 58.80 4.09
N GLY A 305 -27.85 57.79 3.24
CA GLY A 305 -27.33 57.95 1.88
C GLY A 305 -27.64 56.81 0.92
N GLY A 306 -27.45 57.10 -0.37
CA GLY A 306 -27.56 56.11 -1.44
C GLY A 306 -26.34 55.21 -1.48
N VAL A 307 -25.32 55.63 -2.24
CA VAL A 307 -24.08 54.86 -2.44
C VAL A 307 -22.90 55.65 -1.92
N PHE A 308 -22.11 55.06 -1.03
CA PHE A 308 -20.73 55.48 -0.76
C PHE A 308 -19.79 54.47 -1.41
N SER A 309 -18.62 54.87 -1.92
CA SER A 309 -17.62 53.89 -2.40
C SER A 309 -16.21 54.44 -2.30
N LEU A 310 -15.26 53.55 -2.02
CA LEU A 310 -13.83 53.85 -2.09
C LEU A 310 -13.41 54.17 -3.54
N PRO A 311 -12.27 54.87 -3.74
CA PRO A 311 -11.66 54.98 -5.06
C PRO A 311 -11.38 53.60 -5.69
N PRO A 312 -11.58 53.43 -7.01
CA PRO A 312 -11.21 52.20 -7.70
C PRO A 312 -9.70 51.95 -7.65
N ARG A 313 -9.30 50.73 -8.00
CA ARG A 313 -7.89 50.38 -8.26
C ARG A 313 -7.40 51.02 -9.57
N ASP A 314 -6.08 51.14 -9.71
CA ASP A 314 -5.45 51.49 -10.98
C ASP A 314 -5.71 50.37 -12.01
N ALA A 315 -6.21 50.74 -13.19
CA ALA A 315 -6.53 49.81 -14.27
C ALA A 315 -5.31 49.21 -14.98
N THR A 316 -4.08 49.60 -14.61
CA THR A 316 -2.82 49.02 -15.07
C THR A 316 -2.31 47.88 -14.18
N GLU A 317 -2.93 47.65 -13.01
CA GLU A 317 -2.61 46.53 -12.12
C GLU A 317 -2.94 45.17 -12.75
N VAL A 318 -1.99 44.23 -12.73
CA VAL A 318 -2.20 42.85 -13.18
C VAL A 318 -2.74 42.01 -12.01
N ALA A 319 -4.03 41.67 -12.05
CA ALA A 319 -4.71 41.01 -10.93
C ALA A 319 -4.13 39.63 -10.52
N SER A 320 -3.39 38.94 -11.39
CA SER A 320 -2.68 37.68 -11.07
C SER A 320 -1.31 37.87 -10.41
N GLU A 321 -0.81 39.11 -10.31
CA GLU A 321 0.48 39.46 -9.71
C GLU A 321 0.32 40.14 -8.33
N LEU A 322 -0.91 40.15 -7.80
CA LEU A 322 -1.29 40.86 -6.57
C LEU A 322 -1.80 39.92 -5.48
N PRO A 323 -1.74 40.31 -4.18
CA PRO A 323 -2.47 39.62 -3.13
C PRO A 323 -3.99 39.67 -3.34
N TYR A 324 -4.74 38.75 -2.72
CA TYR A 324 -6.20 38.76 -2.74
C TYR A 324 -6.77 40.11 -2.26
N GLU A 325 -7.80 40.62 -2.93
CA GLU A 325 -8.32 41.98 -2.68
C GLU A 325 -8.85 42.16 -1.24
N PHE A 326 -9.27 41.09 -0.56
CA PHE A 326 -9.56 41.12 0.88
C PHE A 326 -8.32 41.49 1.73
N VAL A 327 -7.15 40.90 1.44
CA VAL A 327 -5.88 41.24 2.10
C VAL A 327 -5.47 42.68 1.76
N ARG A 328 -5.59 43.07 0.49
CA ARG A 328 -5.34 44.46 0.03
C ARG A 328 -6.32 45.49 0.57
N MET A 329 -7.49 45.06 1.04
CA MET A 329 -8.44 45.93 1.73
C MET A 329 -7.98 46.17 3.17
N LEU A 330 -7.61 45.11 3.90
CA LEU A 330 -7.16 45.21 5.29
C LEU A 330 -5.96 46.17 5.46
N THR A 331 -5.02 46.17 4.51
CA THR A 331 -3.88 47.11 4.46
C THR A 331 -4.26 48.58 4.24
N GLU A 332 -5.49 48.88 3.82
CA GLU A 332 -5.88 50.19 3.26
C GLU A 332 -7.19 50.76 3.81
N LEU A 333 -7.80 50.12 4.81
CA LEU A 333 -8.99 50.66 5.46
C LEU A 333 -8.64 51.97 6.20
N PRO A 334 -9.20 53.13 5.80
CA PRO A 334 -8.89 54.39 6.46
C PRO A 334 -9.50 54.40 7.87
N ALA A 335 -8.74 54.85 8.86
CA ALA A 335 -9.27 55.03 10.22
C ALA A 335 -10.43 56.03 10.23
N PRO A 336 -11.51 55.79 11.00
CA PRO A 336 -12.62 56.72 11.10
C PRO A 336 -12.17 58.02 11.78
N PRO A 337 -12.75 59.18 11.40
CA PRO A 337 -12.59 60.40 12.18
C PRO A 337 -13.26 60.22 13.54
N ILE A 338 -12.58 60.64 14.61
CA ILE A 338 -13.09 60.58 15.98
C ILE A 338 -13.17 62.01 16.51
N PRO A 339 -14.37 62.58 16.74
CA PRO A 339 -14.50 63.89 17.35
C PRO A 339 -13.92 63.87 18.78
N PRO A 340 -13.15 64.88 19.21
CA PRO A 340 -12.51 64.91 20.55
C PRO A 340 -13.50 65.28 21.67
N MET A 341 -14.68 64.67 21.66
CA MET A 341 -15.76 64.81 22.64
C MET A 341 -16.74 63.63 22.48
N PRO A 342 -17.42 63.16 23.55
CA PRO A 342 -18.30 62.02 23.46
C PRO A 342 -19.54 62.30 22.59
N GLY A 343 -20.21 61.25 22.10
CA GLY A 343 -21.43 61.45 21.31
C GLY A 343 -22.00 60.20 20.67
N ARG A 344 -22.99 60.39 19.81
CA ARG A 344 -23.72 59.32 19.10
C ARG A 344 -23.73 59.56 17.60
N LEU A 345 -23.53 58.49 16.83
CA LEU A 345 -23.57 58.47 15.38
C LEU A 345 -24.46 57.31 14.89
N GLY A 346 -25.55 57.64 14.23
CA GLY A 346 -26.36 56.69 13.44
C GLY A 346 -25.99 56.78 11.96
N VAL A 347 -25.88 55.64 11.29
CA VAL A 347 -25.59 55.54 9.85
C VAL A 347 -26.59 54.60 9.17
N ASP A 348 -27.19 54.99 8.05
CA ASP A 348 -28.10 54.16 7.22
C ASP A 348 -27.80 54.39 5.72
N LEU A 349 -26.95 53.55 5.13
CA LEU A 349 -26.48 53.64 3.74
C LEU A 349 -27.03 52.47 2.91
N ALA A 350 -27.63 52.77 1.75
CA ALA A 350 -28.15 51.70 0.90
C ALA A 350 -27.04 50.81 0.31
N GLU A 351 -25.85 51.37 0.05
CA GLU A 351 -24.67 50.61 -0.41
C GLU A 351 -23.33 51.29 -0.04
N VAL A 352 -22.34 50.47 0.35
CA VAL A 352 -20.94 50.84 0.58
C VAL A 352 -20.03 49.96 -0.29
N GLY A 353 -19.48 50.55 -1.35
CA GLY A 353 -18.55 49.90 -2.27
C GLY A 353 -17.12 49.86 -1.73
N LEU A 354 -16.68 48.68 -1.32
CA LEU A 354 -15.34 48.36 -0.80
C LEU A 354 -14.45 47.78 -1.93
N ARG A 355 -14.37 48.51 -3.04
CA ARG A 355 -13.63 48.16 -4.28
C ARG A 355 -14.05 46.83 -4.92
N GLY A 356 -13.55 45.70 -4.41
CA GLY A 356 -13.83 44.36 -4.94
C GLY A 356 -15.24 43.86 -4.65
N PHE A 357 -15.91 44.40 -3.62
CA PHE A 357 -17.28 44.04 -3.26
C PHE A 357 -18.06 45.22 -2.67
N ALA A 358 -19.37 45.04 -2.46
CA ALA A 358 -20.24 46.04 -1.89
C ALA A 358 -21.04 45.48 -0.70
N LEU A 359 -21.09 46.26 0.38
CA LEU A 359 -21.89 46.00 1.58
C LEU A 359 -23.18 46.81 1.49
N ARG A 360 -24.32 46.14 1.35
CA ARG A 360 -25.64 46.74 1.06
C ARG A 360 -26.47 46.86 2.33
N GLU A 361 -27.40 47.81 2.38
CA GLU A 361 -28.25 48.07 3.56
C GLU A 361 -27.44 48.24 4.87
N LEU A 362 -26.29 48.94 4.81
CA LEU A 362 -25.42 49.16 5.96
C LEU A 362 -26.11 50.06 6.99
N ARG A 363 -26.29 49.53 8.20
CA ARG A 363 -26.66 50.30 9.39
C ARG A 363 -25.57 50.22 10.44
N VAL A 364 -25.26 51.34 11.07
CA VAL A 364 -24.32 51.40 12.21
C VAL A 364 -24.88 52.34 13.28
N ASP A 365 -25.04 51.80 14.48
CA ASP A 365 -25.31 52.56 15.71
C ASP A 365 -24.02 52.59 16.54
N ALA A 366 -23.42 53.78 16.68
CA ALA A 366 -22.13 53.98 17.32
C ALA A 366 -22.15 55.09 18.39
N ILE A 367 -21.35 54.91 19.42
CA ILE A 367 -21.11 55.86 20.51
C ILE A 367 -19.60 56.15 20.56
N SER A 368 -19.20 57.41 20.62
CA SER A 368 -17.82 57.77 20.95
C SER A 368 -17.73 58.31 22.38
N ASP A 369 -16.60 58.07 23.03
CA ASP A 369 -16.21 58.71 24.30
C ASP A 369 -15.32 59.96 24.10
N GLY A 370 -14.86 60.21 22.87
CA GLY A 370 -13.89 61.23 22.51
C GLY A 370 -12.50 60.68 22.14
N THR A 371 -12.28 59.37 22.30
CA THR A 371 -11.03 58.66 21.98
C THR A 371 -11.25 57.48 21.04
N ASP A 372 -12.31 56.70 21.23
CA ASP A 372 -12.66 55.53 20.42
C ASP A 372 -14.13 55.59 19.95
N TRP A 373 -14.52 54.66 19.08
CA TRP A 373 -15.92 54.39 18.73
C TRP A 373 -16.35 53.01 19.25
N THR A 374 -17.28 52.97 20.22
CA THR A 374 -18.03 51.76 20.57
C THR A 374 -19.19 51.57 19.58
N ILE A 375 -19.16 50.49 18.81
CA ILE A 375 -20.25 50.06 17.92
C ILE A 375 -21.23 49.22 18.74
N GLU A 376 -22.41 49.78 19.05
CA GLU A 376 -23.49 49.03 19.71
C GLU A 376 -24.01 47.95 18.76
N GLN A 377 -24.21 48.30 17.47
CA GLN A 377 -24.58 47.37 16.43
C GLN A 377 -24.20 47.91 15.03
N ALA A 378 -23.47 47.12 14.24
CA ALA A 378 -23.37 47.27 12.80
C ALA A 378 -24.05 46.08 12.10
N VAL A 379 -24.81 46.32 11.03
CA VAL A 379 -25.45 45.30 10.19
C VAL A 379 -25.29 45.69 8.73
N GLY A 380 -24.94 44.75 7.85
CA GLY A 380 -24.92 44.96 6.41
C GLY A 380 -25.07 43.66 5.63
N ARG A 381 -25.26 43.75 4.32
CA ARG A 381 -25.52 42.61 3.44
C ARG A 381 -24.44 42.43 2.36
N LEU A 382 -23.91 41.21 2.30
CA LEU A 382 -22.91 40.77 1.32
C LEU A 382 -23.59 39.88 0.24
N PRO A 383 -22.88 39.56 -0.86
CA PRO A 383 -23.35 38.61 -1.87
C PRO A 383 -23.82 37.26 -1.29
N GLY A 384 -24.66 36.54 -2.02
CA GLY A 384 -25.23 35.26 -1.59
C GLY A 384 -26.41 35.35 -0.61
N GLU A 385 -27.05 36.52 -0.49
CA GLU A 385 -28.05 36.83 0.56
C GLU A 385 -27.45 36.62 1.96
N THR A 386 -26.23 37.15 2.13
CA THR A 386 -25.48 37.07 3.38
C THR A 386 -25.74 38.29 4.24
N GLU A 387 -26.13 38.10 5.50
CA GLU A 387 -26.19 39.15 6.51
C GLU A 387 -24.94 39.09 7.40
N MET A 388 -24.24 40.22 7.53
CA MET A 388 -23.10 40.42 8.43
C MET A 388 -23.53 41.33 9.57
N ARG A 389 -23.10 40.99 10.80
CA ARG A 389 -23.29 41.76 12.03
C ARG A 389 -21.97 41.89 12.77
N PHE A 390 -21.74 43.05 13.40
CA PHE A 390 -20.57 43.32 14.24
C PHE A 390 -20.96 44.22 15.42
N SER A 391 -20.38 43.98 16.60
CA SER A 391 -20.41 44.89 17.74
C SER A 391 -19.10 44.83 18.51
N GLY A 392 -18.62 45.98 19.00
CA GLY A 392 -17.25 46.09 19.52
C GLY A 392 -16.73 47.51 19.56
N VAL A 393 -15.42 47.68 19.44
CA VAL A 393 -14.70 48.96 19.44
C VAL A 393 -13.96 49.15 18.11
N VAL A 394 -13.91 50.40 17.63
CA VAL A 394 -13.08 50.88 16.52
C VAL A 394 -12.20 52.01 17.03
N SER A 395 -10.88 51.88 16.87
CA SER A 395 -9.88 52.87 17.26
C SER A 395 -9.21 53.52 16.04
N ASN A 396 -8.44 54.59 16.28
CA ASN A 396 -7.63 55.28 15.28
C ASN A 396 -6.16 55.27 15.73
N ASP A 397 -5.46 54.19 15.38
CA ASP A 397 -4.11 53.89 15.83
C ASP A 397 -3.10 54.59 14.91
N ASN A 398 -2.89 55.89 15.13
CA ASN A 398 -2.03 56.76 14.31
C ASN A 398 -2.42 56.80 12.81
N GLY A 399 -3.72 56.76 12.51
CA GLY A 399 -4.25 56.76 11.14
C GLY A 399 -4.56 55.37 10.56
N VAL A 400 -4.17 54.29 11.24
CA VAL A 400 -4.60 52.91 10.93
C VAL A 400 -5.87 52.59 11.71
N VAL A 401 -6.81 51.85 11.10
CA VAL A 401 -8.02 51.42 11.80
C VAL A 401 -7.71 50.24 12.73
N GLY A 402 -8.06 50.37 14.02
CA GLY A 402 -8.16 49.23 14.93
C GLY A 402 -9.60 48.74 15.00
N LEU A 403 -9.83 47.43 15.05
CA LEU A 403 -11.15 46.82 15.27
C LEU A 403 -11.03 45.73 16.33
N GLN A 404 -11.92 45.70 17.32
CA GLN A 404 -12.02 44.57 18.24
C GLN A 404 -13.48 44.34 18.63
N GLY A 405 -14.05 43.18 18.29
CA GLY A 405 -15.45 42.91 18.54
C GLY A 405 -15.90 41.50 18.21
N ASP A 406 -17.16 41.21 18.51
CA ASP A 406 -17.79 39.95 18.15
C ASP A 406 -18.48 40.12 16.78
N VAL A 407 -18.29 39.15 15.89
CA VAL A 407 -18.80 39.15 14.51
C VAL A 407 -19.68 37.93 14.26
N SER A 408 -20.75 38.12 13.49
CA SER A 408 -21.65 37.05 13.05
C SER A 408 -22.02 37.27 11.58
N ILE A 409 -21.79 36.25 10.75
CA ILE A 409 -22.10 36.22 9.32
C ILE A 409 -23.05 35.05 9.08
N VAL A 410 -24.16 35.26 8.38
CA VAL A 410 -25.13 34.21 8.04
C VAL A 410 -25.44 34.30 6.55
N ALA A 411 -25.12 33.24 5.80
CA ALA A 411 -25.22 33.18 4.34
C ALA A 411 -26.25 32.14 3.88
N ALA A 412 -27.19 32.54 3.03
CA ALA A 412 -28.08 31.57 2.37
C ALA A 412 -27.35 30.79 1.27
N ARG A 413 -26.31 31.38 0.66
CA ARG A 413 -25.51 30.77 -0.42
C ARG A 413 -24.02 31.05 -0.22
N LEU A 414 -23.32 30.13 0.46
CA LEU A 414 -21.88 30.20 0.74
C LEU A 414 -21.02 30.32 -0.54
N GLU A 415 -21.44 29.70 -1.64
CA GLU A 415 -20.77 29.81 -2.95
C GLU A 415 -20.51 31.29 -3.32
N ALA A 416 -21.56 32.11 -3.30
CA ALA A 416 -21.47 33.52 -3.67
C ALA A 416 -20.77 34.39 -2.62
N LEU A 417 -20.65 33.91 -1.37
CA LEU A 417 -19.81 34.55 -0.36
C LEU A 417 -18.32 34.23 -0.56
N SER A 418 -17.98 32.97 -0.89
CA SER A 418 -16.59 32.52 -1.10
C SER A 418 -15.90 33.24 -2.28
N GLN A 419 -16.68 33.68 -3.27
CA GLN A 419 -16.21 34.49 -4.40
C GLN A 419 -15.62 35.87 -4.00
N LEU A 420 -15.72 36.27 -2.73
CA LEU A 420 -15.05 37.46 -2.19
C LEU A 420 -13.53 37.28 -1.98
N TRP A 421 -13.05 36.03 -1.86
CA TRP A 421 -11.63 35.74 -1.57
C TRP A 421 -11.03 34.57 -2.37
N LYS A 422 -11.83 33.88 -3.20
CA LYS A 422 -11.35 32.93 -4.21
C LYS A 422 -12.03 33.15 -5.56
N ARG A 423 -11.50 32.56 -6.63
CA ARG A 423 -12.11 32.63 -7.97
C ARG A 423 -13.38 31.75 -8.06
N PRO A 424 -14.37 32.09 -8.90
CA PRO A 424 -15.49 31.22 -9.22
C PRO A 424 -15.04 29.92 -9.92
N SER A 425 -15.76 28.82 -9.68
CA SER A 425 -15.55 27.51 -10.29
C SER A 425 -16.87 26.99 -10.87
N GLU A 426 -16.88 26.48 -12.10
CA GLU A 426 -18.12 26.07 -12.77
C GLU A 426 -18.82 24.90 -12.05
N ASP A 427 -18.06 23.92 -11.53
CA ASP A 427 -18.55 22.78 -10.76
C ASP A 427 -18.32 22.96 -9.23
N SER A 428 -18.90 24.01 -8.64
CA SER A 428 -18.73 24.29 -7.20
C SER A 428 -19.62 23.40 -6.31
N PRO A 429 -19.07 22.62 -5.35
CA PRO A 429 -19.86 21.81 -4.41
C PRO A 429 -20.64 22.65 -3.38
N LEU A 430 -20.40 23.98 -3.32
CA LEU A 430 -21.12 24.94 -2.48
C LEU A 430 -22.46 25.41 -3.09
N PHE A 431 -22.88 24.87 -4.24
CA PHE A 431 -24.09 25.34 -4.93
C PHE A 431 -25.34 25.21 -4.05
N ASN A 432 -25.95 26.35 -3.74
CA ASN A 432 -27.09 26.47 -2.83
C ASN A 432 -26.83 25.96 -1.38
N THR A 433 -25.57 25.88 -0.95
CA THR A 433 -25.20 25.51 0.42
C THR A 433 -25.33 26.71 1.37
N PRO A 434 -26.12 26.62 2.46
CA PRO A 434 -26.19 27.65 3.49
C PRO A 434 -25.06 27.50 4.52
N GLY A 435 -24.80 28.55 5.29
CA GLY A 435 -23.86 28.49 6.41
C GLY A 435 -23.78 29.76 7.24
N SER A 436 -22.94 29.74 8.27
CA SER A 436 -22.67 30.89 9.13
C SER A 436 -21.25 30.89 9.67
N LEU A 437 -20.77 32.06 10.10
CA LEU A 437 -19.50 32.21 10.82
C LEU A 437 -19.71 33.17 11.99
N GLU A 438 -19.56 32.67 13.21
CA GLU A 438 -19.57 33.46 14.45
C GLU A 438 -18.16 33.46 15.05
N GLY A 439 -17.72 34.55 15.68
CA GLY A 439 -16.43 34.58 16.37
C GLY A 439 -16.02 35.96 16.88
N ARG A 440 -14.81 36.08 17.42
CA ARG A 440 -14.23 37.36 17.85
C ARG A 440 -13.17 37.85 16.89
N LEU A 441 -13.46 38.96 16.24
CA LEU A 441 -12.61 39.66 15.28
C LEU A 441 -11.66 40.62 16.01
N MET A 442 -10.42 40.67 15.53
CA MET A 442 -9.41 41.66 15.89
C MET A 442 -8.69 42.14 14.61
N LEU A 443 -8.51 43.44 14.48
CA LEU A 443 -7.64 44.09 13.48
C LEU A 443 -6.79 45.09 14.24
N ALA A 444 -5.47 44.95 14.20
CA ALA A 444 -4.55 45.84 14.89
C ALA A 444 -3.23 45.92 14.12
N GLY A 445 -2.82 47.14 13.75
CA GLY A 445 -1.62 47.36 12.94
C GLY A 445 -1.67 46.60 11.61
N ASP A 446 -0.76 45.66 11.42
CA ASP A 446 -0.58 44.86 10.21
C ASP A 446 -1.10 43.40 10.32
N ALA A 447 -1.98 43.13 11.30
CA ALA A 447 -2.53 41.81 11.56
C ALA A 447 -4.07 41.81 11.74
N PHE A 448 -4.72 40.84 11.10
CA PHE A 448 -6.11 40.45 11.29
C PHE A 448 -6.19 39.10 12.00
N GLY A 449 -7.15 38.94 12.90
CA GLY A 449 -7.41 37.70 13.63
C GLY A 449 -8.90 37.43 13.84
N LEU A 450 -9.27 36.17 13.75
CA LEU A 450 -10.56 35.62 14.20
C LEU A 450 -10.28 34.51 15.20
N SER A 451 -10.74 34.67 16.43
CA SER A 451 -10.60 33.68 17.52
C SER A 451 -11.96 33.17 17.98
N HIS A 452 -11.98 32.00 18.61
CA HIS A 452 -13.22 31.34 19.05
C HIS A 452 -14.26 31.18 17.92
N GLY A 453 -13.79 31.01 16.68
CA GLY A 453 -14.64 30.97 15.50
C GLY A 453 -15.45 29.68 15.44
N ARG A 454 -16.72 29.80 15.06
CA ARG A 454 -17.64 28.69 14.78
C ARG A 454 -18.16 28.86 13.36
N LEU A 455 -17.67 28.02 12.46
CA LEU A 455 -18.11 27.93 11.07
C LEU A 455 -19.19 26.85 10.98
N ASN A 456 -20.36 27.17 10.41
CA ASN A 456 -21.38 26.20 10.06
C ASN A 456 -21.51 26.08 8.53
N VAL A 457 -21.53 24.86 8.01
CA VAL A 457 -21.68 24.53 6.58
C VAL A 457 -22.71 23.43 6.44
N ASP A 458 -23.79 23.68 5.69
CA ASP A 458 -24.91 22.73 5.46
C ASP A 458 -25.50 22.10 6.75
N GLY A 459 -25.35 22.78 7.89
CA GLY A 459 -25.78 22.33 9.22
C GLY A 459 -24.66 21.76 10.11
N LYS A 460 -23.54 21.28 9.55
CA LYS A 460 -22.38 20.81 10.35
C LYS A 460 -21.57 21.98 10.90
N SER A 461 -21.02 21.81 12.10
CA SER A 461 -20.33 22.86 12.85
C SER A 461 -18.86 22.52 13.05
N HIS A 462 -17.99 23.49 12.81
CA HIS A 462 -16.54 23.40 12.85
C HIS A 462 -15.99 24.54 13.72
N GLU A 463 -14.92 24.31 14.46
CA GLU A 463 -14.18 25.37 15.15
C GLU A 463 -13.07 25.90 14.23
N LEU A 464 -12.93 27.22 14.15
CA LEU A 464 -11.95 27.93 13.34
C LEU A 464 -11.24 29.00 14.18
N GLU A 465 -9.92 29.00 14.17
CA GLU A 465 -9.12 30.19 14.45
C GLU A 465 -8.27 30.54 13.23
N LEU A 466 -8.16 31.83 12.95
CA LEU A 466 -7.54 32.37 11.75
C LEU A 466 -6.72 33.60 12.12
N ARG A 467 -5.47 33.67 11.67
CA ARG A 467 -4.63 34.87 11.73
C ARG A 467 -4.04 35.15 10.36
N ILE A 468 -4.19 36.39 9.89
CA ILE A 468 -3.59 36.90 8.67
C ILE A 468 -2.65 38.04 9.05
N GLY A 469 -1.35 37.86 8.83
CA GLY A 469 -0.39 38.96 8.82
C GLY A 469 -0.26 39.51 7.40
N PHE A 470 -0.30 40.83 7.24
CA PHE A 470 -0.28 41.50 5.94
C PHE A 470 0.74 42.66 5.85
N GLY A 471 1.64 42.76 6.84
CA GLY A 471 2.77 43.70 6.85
C GLY A 471 4.04 43.13 6.21
N ALA A 472 5.18 43.31 6.90
CA ALA A 472 6.50 42.95 6.36
C ALA A 472 6.73 41.44 6.18
N GLU A 473 6.00 40.60 6.91
CA GLU A 473 5.98 39.14 6.77
C GLU A 473 4.55 38.65 6.48
N PRO A 474 4.07 38.68 5.22
CA PRO A 474 2.74 38.21 4.87
C PRO A 474 2.57 36.71 5.18
N ARG A 475 1.57 36.37 5.98
CA ARG A 475 1.38 35.00 6.51
C ARG A 475 -0.07 34.66 6.81
N LEU A 476 -0.40 33.38 6.71
CA LEU A 476 -1.68 32.79 7.10
C LEU A 476 -1.45 31.70 8.15
N ASP A 477 -2.05 31.81 9.32
CA ASP A 477 -2.06 30.76 10.33
C ASP A 477 -3.51 30.33 10.61
N THR A 478 -3.80 29.03 10.58
CA THR A 478 -5.15 28.48 10.83
C THR A 478 -5.15 27.33 11.83
N VAL A 479 -6.21 27.26 12.63
CA VAL A 479 -6.55 26.10 13.47
C VAL A 479 -7.98 25.70 13.15
N LEU A 480 -8.19 24.44 12.80
CA LEU A 480 -9.44 23.88 12.31
C LEU A 480 -9.77 22.61 13.10
N LYS A 481 -10.86 22.62 13.88
CA LYS A 481 -11.44 21.38 14.42
C LYS A 481 -12.74 21.09 13.69
N LEU A 482 -12.76 19.99 12.95
CA LEU A 482 -13.85 19.62 12.08
C LEU A 482 -14.69 18.51 12.74
N ALA A 483 -16.01 18.60 12.60
CA ALA A 483 -16.87 17.44 12.80
C ALA A 483 -16.51 16.33 11.79
N SER A 484 -16.96 15.09 12.03
CA SER A 484 -17.02 14.06 10.99
C SER A 484 -17.69 14.61 9.71
N LEU A 485 -17.02 14.45 8.57
CA LEU A 485 -17.42 14.89 7.23
C LEU A 485 -17.49 13.68 6.28
N ASP A 486 -18.45 13.69 5.36
CA ASP A 486 -18.44 12.81 4.18
C ASP A 486 -17.63 13.42 3.01
N ASP A 487 -17.60 12.75 1.86
CA ASP A 487 -16.88 13.18 0.65
C ASP A 487 -17.42 14.52 0.11
N ARG A 488 -18.74 14.64 -0.01
CA ARG A 488 -19.42 15.85 -0.51
C ARG A 488 -19.22 17.03 0.44
N GLU A 489 -19.33 16.79 1.74
CA GLU A 489 -19.17 17.82 2.77
C GLU A 489 -17.71 18.25 2.92
N THR A 490 -16.75 17.32 2.80
CA THR A 490 -15.32 17.66 2.76
C THR A 490 -15.01 18.52 1.53
N ALA A 491 -15.52 18.14 0.36
CA ALA A 491 -15.40 18.96 -0.86
C ALA A 491 -16.06 20.34 -0.71
N ALA A 492 -17.23 20.44 -0.06
CA ALA A 492 -17.91 21.70 0.22
C ALA A 492 -17.09 22.60 1.18
N LEU A 493 -16.51 22.03 2.24
CA LEU A 493 -15.64 22.75 3.17
C LEU A 493 -14.33 23.22 2.50
N LEU A 494 -13.65 22.34 1.76
CA LEU A 494 -12.44 22.70 1.01
C LEU A 494 -12.73 23.81 -0.01
N ALA A 495 -13.89 23.78 -0.67
CA ALA A 495 -14.32 24.81 -1.61
C ALA A 495 -14.59 26.19 -0.97
N LEU A 496 -14.60 26.33 0.36
CA LEU A 496 -14.59 27.65 1.01
C LEU A 496 -13.21 28.32 0.99
N PHE A 497 -12.12 27.57 0.79
CA PHE A 497 -10.76 28.09 0.76
C PHE A 497 -10.27 28.31 -0.68
N PRO A 498 -9.24 29.15 -0.90
CA PRO A 498 -8.59 29.25 -2.20
C PRO A 498 -7.78 28.00 -2.52
N ASP A 499 -7.63 27.68 -3.80
CA ASP A 499 -6.79 26.57 -4.26
C ASP A 499 -5.30 26.94 -4.14
N ALA A 500 -4.67 26.52 -3.04
CA ALA A 500 -3.27 26.79 -2.75
C ALA A 500 -2.28 26.11 -3.71
N VAL A 501 -2.72 25.17 -4.55
CA VAL A 501 -1.89 24.44 -5.51
C VAL A 501 -1.93 25.12 -6.89
N ASN A 502 -3.12 25.54 -7.34
CA ASN A 502 -3.34 26.06 -8.69
C ASN A 502 -3.54 27.59 -8.78
N ASP A 503 -3.83 28.30 -7.69
CA ASP A 503 -4.00 29.77 -7.70
C ASP A 503 -2.73 30.50 -7.22
N ALA A 504 -1.98 31.08 -8.17
CA ALA A 504 -0.80 31.89 -7.88
C ALA A 504 -1.06 33.08 -6.93
N ASN A 505 -2.30 33.59 -6.87
CA ASN A 505 -2.66 34.63 -5.90
C ASN A 505 -2.52 34.14 -4.43
N PHE A 506 -2.60 32.83 -4.16
CA PHE A 506 -2.41 32.28 -2.82
C PHE A 506 -0.96 32.46 -2.34
N THR A 507 0.03 32.05 -3.14
CA THR A 507 1.45 32.14 -2.77
C THR A 507 1.96 33.59 -2.73
N ILE A 508 1.34 34.49 -3.49
CA ILE A 508 1.59 35.95 -3.40
C ILE A 508 1.00 36.54 -2.11
N SER A 509 -0.19 36.08 -1.68
CA SER A 509 -0.85 36.58 -0.46
C SER A 509 -0.24 36.01 0.82
N PHE A 510 0.09 34.71 0.80
CA PHE A 510 0.47 33.92 1.96
C PHE A 510 1.71 33.04 1.63
N PRO A 511 2.87 33.64 1.32
CA PRO A 511 4.09 32.91 0.94
C PRO A 511 4.60 31.96 2.04
N ALA A 512 4.26 32.24 3.30
CA ALA A 512 4.49 31.35 4.43
C ALA A 512 3.25 31.27 5.33
N GLY A 513 3.19 30.25 6.17
CA GLY A 513 2.04 30.06 7.06
C GLY A 513 2.08 28.78 7.88
N SER A 514 1.00 28.52 8.59
CA SER A 514 0.79 27.27 9.32
C SER A 514 -0.67 26.84 9.34
N PHE A 515 -0.92 25.53 9.40
CA PHE A 515 -2.25 24.99 9.66
C PHE A 515 -2.20 23.87 10.69
N SER A 516 -3.26 23.75 11.50
CA SER A 516 -3.51 22.63 12.39
C SER A 516 -4.95 22.16 12.18
N ILE A 517 -5.12 21.02 11.52
CA ILE A 517 -6.42 20.40 11.22
C ILE A 517 -6.58 19.18 12.13
N THR A 518 -7.74 19.05 12.75
CA THR A 518 -8.18 17.84 13.46
C THR A 518 -9.61 17.51 13.03
N ALA A 519 -9.87 16.27 12.61
CA ALA A 519 -11.20 15.79 12.23
C ALA A 519 -11.42 14.37 12.75
N GLU A 520 -12.63 14.07 13.25
CA GLU A 520 -13.02 12.68 13.54
C GLU A 520 -13.04 11.84 12.26
N GLN A 521 -13.46 12.46 11.15
CA GLN A 521 -13.53 11.86 9.82
C GLN A 521 -13.52 12.95 8.74
N ALA A 522 -12.78 12.76 7.65
CA ALA A 522 -12.79 13.63 6.47
C ALA A 522 -12.21 12.91 5.24
N ASP A 523 -12.59 13.33 4.03
CA ASP A 523 -11.96 12.82 2.80
C ASP A 523 -10.55 13.40 2.59
N VAL A 524 -9.60 12.55 2.23
CA VAL A 524 -8.23 12.92 1.87
C VAL A 524 -7.86 12.19 0.58
N MET A 525 -7.77 12.95 -0.52
CA MET A 525 -7.44 12.45 -1.86
C MET A 525 -8.46 11.42 -2.42
N GLY A 526 -9.75 11.54 -2.09
CA GLY A 526 -10.79 10.61 -2.51
C GLY A 526 -10.87 9.33 -1.66
N LEU A 527 -10.16 9.31 -0.53
CA LEU A 527 -10.16 8.23 0.44
C LEU A 527 -10.51 8.78 1.83
N MET A 528 -11.47 8.15 2.49
CA MET A 528 -11.93 8.55 3.81
C MET A 528 -10.84 8.31 4.87
N ALA A 529 -10.45 9.37 5.59
CA ALA A 529 -9.55 9.33 6.73
C ALA A 529 -10.33 9.45 8.04
N THR A 530 -9.92 8.69 9.06
CA THR A 530 -10.48 8.64 10.42
C THR A 530 -9.43 9.11 11.44
N ASP A 531 -9.85 9.81 12.49
CA ASP A 531 -8.97 10.47 13.49
C ASP A 531 -7.85 11.32 12.86
N LEU A 532 -8.17 12.01 11.76
CA LEU A 532 -7.23 12.81 10.98
C LEU A 532 -6.67 13.97 11.80
N VAL A 533 -5.35 14.03 11.95
CA VAL A 533 -4.61 15.18 12.48
C VAL A 533 -3.52 15.56 11.50
N ALA A 534 -3.56 16.81 11.00
CA ALA A 534 -2.56 17.35 10.10
C ALA A 534 -2.10 18.74 10.61
N GLU A 535 -0.88 18.78 11.15
CA GLU A 535 -0.20 19.98 11.62
C GLU A 535 0.98 20.26 10.67
N ALA A 536 0.99 21.42 10.02
CA ALA A 536 2.05 21.79 9.08
C ALA A 536 2.39 23.30 9.08
N GLN A 537 3.58 23.60 8.57
CA GLN A 537 4.08 24.95 8.31
C GLN A 537 4.59 25.01 6.87
N TRP A 538 4.19 26.01 6.08
CA TRP A 538 4.68 26.20 4.71
C TRP A 538 5.53 27.46 4.57
N SER A 539 6.34 27.45 3.51
CA SER A 539 7.28 28.48 3.11
C SER A 539 7.59 28.32 1.61
N PRO A 540 8.19 29.31 0.93
CA PRO A 540 8.50 29.19 -0.51
C PRO A 540 9.50 28.07 -0.86
N GLU A 541 10.20 27.51 0.12
CA GLU A 541 11.15 26.40 -0.06
C GLU A 541 10.52 25.02 0.17
N ALA A 542 9.52 24.91 1.05
CA ALA A 542 9.06 23.64 1.60
C ALA A 542 7.78 23.75 2.45
N VAL A 543 7.06 22.64 2.53
CA VAL A 543 6.05 22.33 3.56
C VAL A 543 6.67 21.38 4.60
N ARG A 544 6.52 21.69 5.89
CA ARG A 544 6.94 20.83 7.01
C ARG A 544 5.71 20.42 7.81
N PHE A 545 5.32 19.15 7.74
CA PHE A 545 4.34 18.54 8.63
C PHE A 545 5.03 18.17 9.96
N SER A 546 4.67 18.84 11.06
CA SER A 546 5.09 18.42 12.40
C SER A 546 4.38 17.15 12.84
N ARG A 547 3.16 16.94 12.32
CA ARG A 547 2.36 15.73 12.50
C ARG A 547 1.40 15.54 11.33
N LEU A 548 1.36 14.35 10.77
CA LEU A 548 0.34 13.86 9.86
C LEU A 548 -0.05 12.46 10.32
N SER A 549 -1.27 12.28 10.86
CA SER A 549 -1.72 10.99 11.35
C SER A 549 -3.20 10.73 11.08
N ALA A 550 -3.56 9.48 10.80
CA ALA A 550 -4.93 8.96 10.70
C ALA A 550 -4.96 7.53 11.26
N SER A 551 -6.04 7.15 11.95
CA SER A 551 -6.22 5.80 12.49
C SER A 551 -6.60 4.78 11.41
N ASP A 552 -7.33 5.23 10.38
CA ASP A 552 -7.60 4.54 9.12
C ASP A 552 -7.73 5.57 7.99
N TRP A 553 -7.01 5.39 6.89
CA TRP A 553 -7.11 6.11 5.62
C TRP A 553 -7.14 5.08 4.49
N GLY A 554 -8.34 4.68 4.07
CA GLY A 554 -8.52 3.67 3.03
C GLY A 554 -7.84 2.32 3.32
N GLY A 555 -7.83 1.86 4.57
CA GLY A 555 -7.17 0.63 5.02
C GLY A 555 -5.74 0.81 5.56
N LEU A 556 -5.24 2.06 5.63
CA LEU A 556 -3.93 2.40 6.18
C LEU A 556 -4.03 3.14 7.52
N MET A 557 -3.32 2.68 8.55
CA MET A 557 -2.96 3.54 9.67
C MET A 557 -1.70 4.35 9.31
N LEU A 558 -1.68 5.64 9.59
CA LEU A 558 -0.54 6.52 9.30
C LEU A 558 -0.20 7.39 10.51
N SER A 559 1.09 7.57 10.79
CA SER A 559 1.58 8.56 11.76
C SER A 559 2.99 9.02 11.39
N ALA A 560 3.16 10.24 10.90
CA ALA A 560 4.41 10.73 10.33
C ALA A 560 4.71 12.20 10.67
N ALA A 561 5.99 12.57 10.60
CA ALA A 561 6.47 13.95 10.51
C ALA A 561 7.34 14.08 9.26
N LEU A 562 6.99 15.02 8.37
CA LEU A 562 7.49 15.08 6.99
C LEU A 562 7.93 16.49 6.58
N ARG A 563 8.90 16.59 5.67
CA ARG A 563 9.31 17.79 4.95
C ARG A 563 9.21 17.50 3.47
N VAL A 564 8.31 18.18 2.78
CA VAL A 564 8.16 18.14 1.31
C VAL A 564 8.75 19.42 0.74
N SER A 565 9.57 19.29 -0.30
CA SER A 565 10.28 20.39 -0.98
C SER A 565 10.46 20.05 -2.46
N GLY A 566 11.05 20.95 -3.26
CA GLY A 566 11.19 20.75 -4.71
C GLY A 566 9.95 21.22 -5.49
N SER A 567 9.60 20.52 -6.58
CA SER A 567 8.46 20.88 -7.44
C SER A 567 7.30 19.90 -7.28
N LEU A 568 6.10 20.28 -7.75
CA LEU A 568 4.93 19.38 -7.74
C LEU A 568 5.12 18.13 -8.64
N GLY A 569 6.02 18.16 -9.62
CA GLY A 569 6.34 17.00 -10.46
C GLY A 569 7.55 16.19 -9.98
N GLU A 570 8.38 16.78 -9.12
CA GLU A 570 9.60 16.19 -8.56
C GLU A 570 9.68 16.55 -7.05
N PRO A 571 8.82 15.94 -6.20
CA PRO A 571 8.72 16.27 -4.78
C PRO A 571 9.81 15.56 -3.97
N HIS A 572 10.75 16.34 -3.43
CA HIS A 572 11.76 15.84 -2.51
C HIS A 572 11.20 15.75 -1.09
N VAL A 573 10.83 14.54 -0.67
CA VAL A 573 10.22 14.22 0.64
C VAL A 573 11.27 13.66 1.60
N THR A 574 11.38 14.22 2.80
CA THR A 574 12.15 13.65 3.92
C THR A 574 11.30 13.59 5.20
N GLY A 575 11.70 12.78 6.18
CA GLY A 575 10.97 12.64 7.45
C GLY A 575 10.91 11.21 7.95
N SER A 576 10.06 10.96 8.95
CA SER A 576 9.93 9.63 9.56
C SER A 576 8.51 9.40 10.09
N GLY A 577 8.09 8.14 10.16
CA GLY A 577 6.78 7.78 10.67
C GLY A 577 6.57 6.29 10.84
N GLN A 578 5.31 5.90 10.92
CA GLN A 578 4.81 4.54 10.99
C GLN A 578 3.63 4.41 10.02
N VAL A 579 3.58 3.30 9.28
CA VAL A 579 2.48 2.95 8.38
C VAL A 579 2.04 1.50 8.66
N GLY A 580 0.79 1.35 9.09
CA GLY A 580 0.13 0.07 9.27
C GLY A 580 -0.76 -0.23 8.07
N VAL A 581 -0.61 -1.40 7.46
CA VAL A 581 -1.34 -1.81 6.25
C VAL A 581 -2.22 -3.00 6.59
N THR A 582 -3.54 -2.84 6.53
CA THR A 582 -4.49 -3.88 6.98
C THR A 582 -4.71 -5.01 5.98
N ALA A 583 -4.57 -4.73 4.67
CA ALA A 583 -4.71 -5.71 3.59
C ALA A 583 -3.95 -5.25 2.33
N GLY A 584 -3.58 -6.19 1.45
CA GLY A 584 -2.81 -5.89 0.23
C GLY A 584 -3.61 -5.21 -0.88
N ASP A 585 -4.94 -5.18 -0.77
CA ASP A 585 -5.88 -4.48 -1.65
C ASP A 585 -6.42 -3.18 -1.04
N ALA A 586 -5.84 -2.70 0.07
CA ALA A 586 -6.21 -1.45 0.73
C ALA A 586 -6.08 -0.24 -0.23
N PRO A 587 -7.16 0.52 -0.50
CA PRO A 587 -7.11 1.69 -1.38
C PRO A 587 -6.03 2.72 -1.04
N GLY A 588 -5.74 2.93 0.25
CA GLY A 588 -4.66 3.83 0.69
C GLY A 588 -3.26 3.33 0.28
N LEU A 589 -3.04 2.01 0.25
CA LEU A 589 -1.79 1.42 -0.23
C LEU A 589 -1.61 1.70 -1.73
N MET A 590 -2.69 1.59 -2.51
CA MET A 590 -2.68 1.92 -3.93
C MET A 590 -2.37 3.41 -4.18
N ALA A 591 -2.91 4.31 -3.35
CA ALA A 591 -2.58 5.73 -3.41
C ALA A 591 -1.11 6.02 -3.06
N LEU A 592 -0.50 5.29 -2.10
CA LEU A 592 0.94 5.37 -1.84
C LEU A 592 1.78 4.81 -3.00
N TYR A 593 1.36 3.71 -3.62
CA TYR A 593 2.04 3.15 -4.79
C TYR A 593 2.02 4.11 -5.99
N GLU A 594 0.90 4.80 -6.24
CA GLU A 594 0.79 5.83 -7.29
C GLU A 594 1.68 7.03 -6.97
N MET A 595 1.63 7.54 -5.73
CA MET A 595 2.46 8.67 -5.27
C MET A 595 3.97 8.37 -5.30
N ALA A 596 4.37 7.12 -5.11
CA ALA A 596 5.75 6.65 -5.18
C ALA A 596 6.14 6.01 -6.54
N GLY A 597 5.29 6.08 -7.57
CA GLY A 597 5.59 5.60 -8.92
C GLY A 597 5.90 4.09 -9.03
N VAL A 598 5.38 3.26 -8.13
CA VAL A 598 5.69 1.82 -8.05
C VAL A 598 5.09 1.07 -9.25
N PRO A 599 5.88 0.34 -10.07
CA PRO A 599 5.38 -0.38 -11.24
C PRO A 599 4.30 -1.43 -10.90
N PHE A 600 3.25 -1.53 -11.72
CA PHE A 600 2.11 -2.43 -11.48
C PHE A 600 2.52 -3.90 -11.24
N GLY A 601 3.49 -4.44 -11.99
CA GLY A 601 3.96 -5.82 -11.75
C GLY A 601 4.68 -6.02 -10.40
N TRP A 602 5.24 -4.96 -9.81
CA TRP A 602 5.76 -5.01 -8.43
C TRP A 602 4.60 -4.98 -7.42
N GLN A 603 3.53 -4.24 -7.71
CA GLN A 603 2.30 -4.23 -6.89
C GLN A 603 1.66 -5.62 -6.85
N GLU A 604 1.56 -6.33 -8.00
CA GLU A 604 1.09 -7.72 -8.06
C GLU A 604 1.99 -8.67 -7.25
N GLY A 605 3.32 -8.52 -7.35
CA GLY A 605 4.28 -9.33 -6.58
C GLY A 605 4.21 -9.08 -5.06
N LEU A 606 3.91 -7.85 -4.64
CA LEU A 606 3.77 -7.47 -3.22
C LEU A 606 2.36 -7.74 -2.66
N ALA A 607 1.35 -8.05 -3.47
CA ALA A 607 -0.03 -8.21 -3.00
C ALA A 607 -0.19 -9.30 -1.91
N GLY A 608 0.66 -10.34 -1.94
CA GLY A 608 0.66 -11.44 -0.97
C GLY A 608 1.38 -11.16 0.36
N THR A 609 2.18 -10.09 0.46
CA THR A 609 3.10 -9.89 1.62
C THR A 609 2.45 -9.19 2.81
N TRP A 610 1.22 -8.69 2.69
CA TRP A 610 0.51 -7.92 3.72
C TRP A 610 -0.28 -8.85 4.69
N PRO A 611 -0.80 -8.36 5.84
CA PRO A 611 -0.67 -7.02 6.43
C PRO A 611 0.75 -6.69 6.91
N ALA A 612 0.99 -5.43 7.27
CA ALA A 612 2.25 -4.99 7.88
C ALA A 612 2.05 -3.87 8.92
N ASP A 613 3.04 -3.68 9.78
CA ASP A 613 3.23 -2.48 10.60
C ASP A 613 4.70 -2.05 10.52
N LEU A 614 4.96 -0.98 9.76
CA LEU A 614 6.31 -0.57 9.34
C LEU A 614 6.63 0.84 9.82
N GLN A 615 7.70 0.98 10.59
CA GLN A 615 8.35 2.27 10.81
C GLN A 615 9.15 2.64 9.56
N PHE A 616 9.15 3.93 9.20
CA PHE A 616 9.86 4.44 8.04
C PHE A 616 10.70 5.68 8.37
N LEU A 617 11.81 5.82 7.65
CA LEU A 617 12.70 6.99 7.65
C LEU A 617 13.11 7.30 6.21
N ILE A 618 12.84 8.51 5.74
CA ILE A 618 13.31 9.02 4.45
C ILE A 618 14.27 10.18 4.74
N ALA A 619 15.54 10.02 4.35
CA ALA A 619 16.60 11.00 4.56
C ALA A 619 17.21 11.47 3.23
N GLU A 620 17.83 12.66 3.23
CA GLU A 620 18.83 13.02 2.22
C GLU A 620 20.01 12.03 2.32
N ALA A 621 20.62 11.68 1.18
CA ALA A 621 21.81 10.84 1.17
C ALA A 621 23.03 11.56 1.81
N GLU A 622 23.94 10.79 2.44
CA GLU A 622 25.14 11.38 3.05
C GLU A 622 26.10 11.96 1.99
N GLN A 623 26.70 13.11 2.28
CA GLN A 623 27.63 13.80 1.38
C GLN A 623 28.88 12.95 1.10
N GLY A 624 28.87 12.23 -0.02
CA GLY A 624 29.93 11.31 -0.42
C GLY A 624 29.45 10.13 -1.27
N VAL A 625 28.15 9.84 -1.29
CA VAL A 625 27.55 8.92 -2.27
C VAL A 625 27.33 9.69 -3.58
N GLU A 626 27.97 9.29 -4.67
CA GLU A 626 27.61 9.76 -6.01
C GLU A 626 26.27 9.12 -6.43
N GLY A 627 25.44 9.84 -7.20
CA GLY A 627 24.14 9.36 -7.66
C GLY A 627 23.01 9.52 -6.64
N ALA A 628 23.13 8.97 -5.43
CA ALA A 628 22.03 8.92 -4.45
C ALA A 628 21.52 10.30 -3.99
N GLY A 629 20.22 10.57 -4.16
CA GLY A 629 19.55 11.77 -3.68
C GLY A 629 18.76 11.55 -2.38
N GLN A 630 18.18 10.35 -2.19
CA GLN A 630 17.37 10.00 -1.02
C GLN A 630 17.65 8.59 -0.52
N VAL A 631 17.41 8.35 0.76
CA VAL A 631 17.50 7.02 1.39
C VAL A 631 16.21 6.74 2.15
N LEU A 632 15.46 5.74 1.72
CA LEU A 632 14.35 5.14 2.46
C LEU A 632 14.89 4.00 3.33
N THR A 633 14.50 3.97 4.60
CA THR A 633 14.63 2.81 5.49
C THR A 633 13.24 2.42 5.98
N LEU A 634 12.90 1.14 5.95
CA LEU A 634 11.68 0.54 6.49
C LEU A 634 12.08 -0.54 7.50
N SER A 635 11.44 -0.58 8.67
CA SER A 635 11.59 -1.71 9.60
C SER A 635 10.34 -1.94 10.47
N GLY A 636 10.05 -3.20 10.78
CA GLY A 636 8.84 -3.57 11.52
C GLY A 636 8.39 -4.99 11.21
N ASP A 637 7.09 -5.25 11.31
CA ASP A 637 6.48 -6.55 11.04
C ASP A 637 5.82 -6.56 9.65
N LEU A 638 6.24 -7.48 8.78
CA LEU A 638 5.61 -7.79 7.49
C LEU A 638 5.04 -9.21 7.55
N ALA A 639 3.72 -9.36 7.52
CA ALA A 639 3.03 -10.65 7.61
C ALA A 639 3.36 -11.54 8.83
N ALA A 640 3.87 -10.95 9.92
CA ALA A 640 4.45 -11.60 11.11
C ALA A 640 5.86 -12.21 10.92
N ALA A 641 6.60 -11.74 9.92
CA ALA A 641 8.05 -11.79 9.87
C ALA A 641 8.62 -10.39 10.16
N ALA A 642 9.71 -10.30 10.93
CA ALA A 642 10.41 -9.04 11.14
C ALA A 642 11.17 -8.66 9.86
N ILE A 643 11.06 -7.42 9.39
CA ILE A 643 11.77 -6.90 8.22
C ILE A 643 12.63 -5.68 8.56
N ASP A 644 13.79 -5.60 7.93
CA ASP A 644 14.59 -4.38 7.78
C ASP A 644 14.92 -4.22 6.29
N LEU A 645 14.71 -3.02 5.74
CA LEU A 645 14.92 -2.69 4.34
C LEU A 645 15.50 -1.29 4.22
N ARG A 646 16.52 -1.13 3.37
CA ARG A 646 17.15 0.15 3.03
C ARG A 646 17.26 0.29 1.52
N ALA A 647 16.59 1.30 0.96
CA ALA A 647 16.63 1.66 -0.45
C ALA A 647 17.31 3.03 -0.61
N GLU A 648 18.49 3.03 -1.24
CA GLU A 648 19.24 4.23 -1.59
C GLU A 648 18.90 4.57 -3.05
N MET A 649 18.29 5.74 -3.27
CA MET A 649 17.61 6.13 -4.52
C MET A 649 18.26 7.40 -5.08
N SER A 650 18.66 7.38 -6.35
CA SER A 650 19.21 8.55 -7.05
C SER A 650 18.17 9.67 -7.23
N ASP A 651 17.18 9.44 -8.09
CA ASP A 651 16.13 10.40 -8.45
C ASP A 651 14.97 10.47 -7.40
N GLY A 652 15.23 10.04 -6.17
CA GLY A 652 14.24 9.98 -5.07
C GLY A 652 13.09 9.00 -5.32
N LEU A 653 12.02 9.11 -4.52
CA LEU A 653 10.84 8.24 -4.62
C LEU A 653 10.21 8.24 -6.03
N SER A 654 10.09 9.41 -6.66
CA SER A 654 9.55 9.56 -8.01
C SER A 654 10.34 8.82 -9.10
N GLY A 655 11.61 8.49 -8.85
CA GLY A 655 12.49 7.83 -9.80
C GLY A 655 12.67 6.32 -9.60
N LEU A 656 11.91 5.69 -8.69
CA LEU A 656 12.08 4.28 -8.27
C LEU A 656 12.13 3.23 -9.41
N SER A 657 11.58 3.55 -10.58
CA SER A 657 11.56 2.67 -11.75
C SER A 657 12.50 3.07 -12.90
N THR A 658 13.21 4.19 -12.78
CA THR A 658 14.02 4.77 -13.87
C THR A 658 15.46 5.11 -13.47
N GLY A 659 15.68 5.58 -12.24
CA GLY A 659 17.00 5.96 -11.74
C GLY A 659 17.82 4.76 -11.25
N GLU A 660 19.04 5.04 -10.80
CA GLU A 660 19.84 4.11 -10.00
C GLU A 660 19.18 3.90 -8.63
N LEU A 661 18.95 2.64 -8.27
CA LEU A 661 18.40 2.15 -7.01
C LEU A 661 19.33 1.07 -6.45
N ARG A 662 19.68 1.22 -5.17
CA ARG A 662 20.49 0.29 -4.41
C ARG A 662 19.70 -0.17 -3.18
N LEU A 663 19.21 -1.40 -3.24
CA LEU A 663 18.31 -2.02 -2.28
C LEU A 663 19.05 -3.06 -1.43
N VAL A 664 18.97 -2.93 -0.11
CA VAL A 664 19.32 -3.96 0.87
C VAL A 664 18.05 -4.33 1.63
N ALA A 665 17.80 -5.61 1.89
CA ALA A 665 16.81 -6.01 2.88
C ALA A 665 17.18 -7.31 3.59
N SER A 666 16.64 -7.51 4.78
CA SER A 666 16.65 -8.76 5.53
C SER A 666 15.30 -8.99 6.16
N LEU A 667 14.85 -10.24 6.20
CA LEU A 667 13.58 -10.66 6.80
C LEU A 667 13.82 -11.91 7.65
N GLU A 668 13.25 -11.95 8.85
CA GLU A 668 13.41 -13.00 9.85
C GLU A 668 12.03 -13.49 10.33
N ALA A 669 11.76 -14.81 10.25
CA ALA A 669 10.44 -15.37 10.52
C ALA A 669 10.48 -16.68 11.34
N GLU A 670 9.71 -16.74 12.42
CA GLU A 670 9.53 -17.96 13.23
C GLU A 670 8.81 -19.10 12.48
N ASN A 671 8.01 -18.78 11.45
CA ASN A 671 7.32 -19.76 10.61
C ASN A 671 7.76 -19.60 9.15
N GLY A 672 8.75 -20.39 8.74
CA GLY A 672 9.31 -20.35 7.39
C GLY A 672 8.27 -20.72 6.31
N GLU A 673 7.52 -21.80 6.48
CA GLU A 673 6.53 -22.28 5.50
C GLU A 673 5.46 -21.22 5.21
N ALA A 674 4.82 -20.67 6.24
CA ALA A 674 3.78 -19.65 6.09
C ALA A 674 4.31 -18.33 5.50
N THR A 675 5.61 -18.06 5.64
CA THR A 675 6.28 -16.89 5.08
C THR A 675 6.60 -17.11 3.60
N LEU A 676 7.19 -18.25 3.24
CA LEU A 676 7.47 -18.63 1.85
C LEU A 676 6.18 -18.72 1.01
N ALA A 677 5.09 -19.23 1.60
CA ALA A 677 3.78 -19.27 0.96
C ALA A 677 3.26 -17.86 0.59
N ARG A 678 3.40 -16.87 1.49
CA ARG A 678 3.04 -15.46 1.23
C ARG A 678 3.96 -14.75 0.25
N LEU A 679 5.24 -15.15 0.20
CA LEU A 679 6.20 -14.74 -0.84
C LEU A 679 5.97 -15.45 -2.19
N GLY A 680 4.87 -16.22 -2.33
CA GLY A 680 4.42 -16.79 -3.60
C GLY A 680 5.00 -18.16 -3.95
N LEU A 681 5.80 -18.78 -3.07
CA LEU A 681 6.41 -20.11 -3.30
C LEU A 681 5.45 -21.28 -3.00
N ALA A 682 4.21 -20.97 -2.61
CA ALA A 682 3.15 -21.88 -2.17
C ALA A 682 3.46 -22.64 -0.86
N ASP A 683 2.49 -23.41 -0.37
CA ASP A 683 2.60 -24.28 0.81
C ASP A 683 3.53 -25.47 0.51
N ILE A 684 4.83 -25.20 0.47
CA ILE A 684 5.90 -26.17 0.20
C ILE A 684 7.06 -25.85 1.16
N PRO A 685 7.39 -26.75 2.11
CA PRO A 685 8.61 -26.60 2.90
C PRO A 685 9.84 -26.76 1.98
N LEU A 686 10.57 -25.67 1.78
CA LEU A 686 11.80 -25.64 0.99
C LEU A 686 12.99 -26.28 1.73
N PHE A 687 13.02 -26.08 3.04
CA PHE A 687 14.04 -26.58 3.98
C PHE A 687 13.42 -27.61 4.93
N ALA A 688 14.25 -28.45 5.53
CA ALA A 688 13.81 -29.35 6.60
C ALA A 688 13.91 -28.67 7.99
N GLY A 689 12.85 -28.76 8.80
CA GLY A 689 12.86 -28.37 10.22
C GLY A 689 12.19 -27.03 10.54
N ASP A 690 12.19 -26.71 11.85
CA ASP A 690 11.41 -25.61 12.45
C ASP A 690 12.30 -24.44 12.93
N ASP A 691 13.55 -24.34 12.44
CA ASP A 691 14.43 -23.21 12.75
C ASP A 691 13.91 -21.89 12.13
N VAL A 692 14.38 -20.75 12.61
CA VAL A 692 14.01 -19.42 12.08
C VAL A 692 14.45 -19.29 10.62
N LEU A 693 13.52 -18.88 9.74
CA LEU A 693 13.82 -18.54 8.35
C LEU A 693 14.43 -17.13 8.30
N VAL A 694 15.63 -17.02 7.73
CA VAL A 694 16.27 -15.74 7.41
C VAL A 694 16.39 -15.59 5.90
N ALA A 695 15.77 -14.55 5.35
CA ALA A 695 15.95 -14.09 3.98
C ALA A 695 16.84 -12.84 3.95
N SER A 696 17.70 -12.73 2.93
CA SER A 696 18.48 -11.52 2.66
C SER A 696 18.49 -11.17 1.17
N LEU A 697 18.47 -9.88 0.90
CA LEU A 697 18.29 -9.26 -0.40
C LEU A 697 19.35 -8.17 -0.58
N PHE A 698 20.03 -8.15 -1.72
CA PHE A 698 20.85 -7.02 -2.13
C PHE A 698 20.80 -6.87 -3.65
N PHE A 699 20.41 -5.70 -4.15
CA PHE A 699 20.40 -5.36 -5.57
C PHE A 699 20.87 -3.93 -5.81
N GLU A 700 21.58 -3.69 -6.92
CA GLU A 700 22.11 -2.40 -7.31
C GLU A 700 22.03 -2.25 -8.84
N GLY A 701 21.45 -1.15 -9.33
CA GLY A 701 21.28 -0.92 -10.77
C GLY A 701 20.08 -0.01 -11.10
N SER A 702 19.54 -0.10 -12.31
CA SER A 702 18.44 0.74 -12.79
C SER A 702 17.33 -0.11 -13.44
N GLY A 703 16.10 0.42 -13.51
CA GLY A 703 15.03 -0.24 -14.27
C GLY A 703 15.37 -0.44 -15.77
N PRO A 704 15.91 0.57 -16.49
CA PRO A 704 16.30 0.44 -17.89
C PRO A 704 17.48 -0.49 -18.19
N ASP A 705 18.50 -0.54 -17.32
CA ASP A 705 19.75 -1.30 -17.56
C ASP A 705 19.73 -2.70 -16.91
N GLY A 706 18.95 -2.85 -15.83
CA GLY A 706 18.91 -4.04 -14.98
C GLY A 706 19.54 -3.81 -13.60
N PHE A 707 19.37 -4.78 -12.72
CA PHE A 707 19.89 -4.81 -11.35
C PHE A 707 20.83 -6.00 -11.17
N ASP A 708 22.08 -5.76 -10.81
CA ASP A 708 23.00 -6.82 -10.37
C ASP A 708 22.85 -7.03 -8.85
N GLY A 709 22.91 -8.28 -8.39
CA GLY A 709 22.80 -8.53 -6.96
C GLY A 709 22.75 -9.99 -6.52
N ARG A 710 22.24 -10.19 -5.29
CA ARG A 710 22.10 -11.48 -4.63
C ARG A 710 20.82 -11.59 -3.82
N MET A 711 20.26 -12.79 -3.78
CA MET A 711 19.19 -13.20 -2.89
C MET A 711 19.67 -14.42 -2.12
N ALA A 712 19.36 -14.55 -0.83
CA ALA A 712 19.62 -15.77 -0.09
C ALA A 712 18.49 -16.05 0.90
N LEU A 713 17.96 -17.27 0.86
CA LEU A 713 17.09 -17.85 1.87
C LEU A 713 17.93 -18.82 2.71
N SER A 714 17.70 -18.87 4.01
CA SER A 714 18.41 -19.78 4.92
C SER A 714 17.55 -20.17 6.11
N GLN A 715 17.67 -21.42 6.56
CA GLN A 715 16.95 -21.94 7.73
C GLN A 715 17.84 -22.99 8.41
N GLY A 716 18.19 -22.75 9.68
CA GLY A 716 19.16 -23.59 10.40
C GLY A 716 20.54 -23.57 9.72
N GLY A 717 21.03 -24.74 9.28
CA GLY A 717 22.27 -24.88 8.50
C GLY A 717 22.10 -24.79 6.98
N GLN A 718 20.85 -24.74 6.48
CA GLN A 718 20.52 -24.89 5.06
C GLN A 718 20.41 -23.52 4.38
N THR A 719 20.80 -23.43 3.11
CA THR A 719 20.72 -22.18 2.30
C THR A 719 20.32 -22.43 0.85
N VAL A 720 19.64 -21.46 0.25
CA VAL A 720 19.40 -21.33 -1.20
C VAL A 720 19.75 -19.89 -1.59
N SER A 721 20.79 -19.71 -2.41
CA SER A 721 21.33 -18.39 -2.78
C SER A 721 21.38 -18.20 -4.28
N TYR A 722 20.93 -17.04 -4.76
CA TYR A 722 21.08 -16.58 -6.14
C TYR A 722 22.07 -15.41 -6.21
N PHE A 723 22.92 -15.38 -7.24
CA PHE A 723 23.84 -14.29 -7.53
C PHE A 723 23.81 -13.98 -9.03
N GLY A 724 23.41 -12.77 -9.44
CA GLY A 724 23.38 -12.41 -10.86
C GLY A 724 22.56 -11.17 -11.20
N ALA A 725 22.34 -10.98 -12.51
CA ALA A 725 21.61 -9.87 -13.07
C ALA A 725 20.11 -10.18 -13.13
N LEU A 726 19.27 -9.21 -12.78
CA LEU A 726 17.82 -9.18 -13.01
C LEU A 726 17.46 -8.06 -13.99
N ARG A 727 16.45 -8.29 -14.83
CA ARG A 727 15.89 -7.27 -15.74
C ARG A 727 14.38 -7.29 -15.67
N VAL A 728 13.78 -6.13 -15.41
CA VAL A 728 12.33 -5.94 -15.38
C VAL A 728 11.91 -5.37 -16.74
N VAL A 729 11.16 -6.14 -17.53
CA VAL A 729 10.61 -5.66 -18.81
C VAL A 729 9.32 -4.86 -18.61
N GLN A 730 8.89 -4.10 -19.64
CA GLN A 730 7.82 -3.09 -19.52
C GLN A 730 6.44 -3.60 -19.04
N ASN A 731 6.19 -4.91 -19.09
CA ASN A 731 4.99 -5.56 -18.51
C ASN A 731 5.14 -5.92 -17.02
N GLY A 732 6.26 -5.57 -16.38
CA GLY A 732 6.59 -5.94 -15.00
C GLY A 732 7.16 -7.35 -14.84
N GLU A 733 7.31 -8.11 -15.93
CA GLU A 733 7.87 -9.47 -15.89
C GLU A 733 9.38 -9.44 -15.60
N ILE A 734 9.81 -10.27 -14.65
CA ILE A 734 11.22 -10.35 -14.23
C ILE A 734 11.89 -11.48 -15.02
N SER A 735 13.06 -11.17 -15.57
CA SER A 735 14.01 -12.13 -16.13
C SER A 735 15.36 -12.01 -15.42
N GLY A 736 16.20 -13.03 -15.49
CA GLY A 736 17.52 -12.96 -14.87
C GLY A 736 18.50 -14.00 -15.39
N ASP A 737 19.79 -13.68 -15.25
CA ASP A 737 20.94 -14.52 -15.62
C ASP A 737 21.96 -14.50 -14.46
N GLY A 738 22.30 -15.66 -13.91
CA GLY A 738 23.15 -15.74 -12.71
C GLY A 738 23.58 -17.15 -12.34
N THR A 739 23.95 -17.32 -11.06
CA THR A 739 24.30 -18.59 -10.42
C THR A 739 23.32 -18.86 -9.27
N LEU A 740 22.89 -20.11 -9.13
CA LEU A 740 22.10 -20.62 -8.02
C LEU A 740 22.96 -21.62 -7.24
N ASP A 741 23.24 -21.30 -5.98
CA ASP A 741 23.94 -22.16 -5.02
C ASP A 741 22.93 -22.70 -4.00
N VAL A 742 22.99 -23.99 -3.69
CA VAL A 742 22.11 -24.67 -2.73
C VAL A 742 22.90 -25.54 -1.77
N LEU A 743 22.51 -25.50 -0.49
CA LEU A 743 22.97 -26.39 0.57
C LEU A 743 21.74 -26.82 1.36
N LEU A 744 21.28 -28.05 1.18
CA LEU A 744 20.07 -28.59 1.79
C LEU A 744 20.38 -29.93 2.45
N ASP A 745 19.90 -30.13 3.69
CA ASP A 745 19.93 -31.44 4.37
C ASP A 745 18.91 -32.40 3.72
N ASP A 746 17.91 -31.85 3.02
CA ASP A 746 16.90 -32.59 2.28
C ASP A 746 16.40 -31.80 1.05
N ALA A 747 16.72 -32.25 -0.16
CA ALA A 747 16.32 -31.56 -1.39
C ALA A 747 14.86 -31.86 -1.85
N SER A 748 14.03 -32.54 -1.05
CA SER A 748 12.63 -32.83 -1.40
C SER A 748 11.76 -31.57 -1.52
N GLY A 749 12.18 -30.45 -0.91
CA GLY A 749 11.59 -29.13 -1.14
C GLY A 749 11.76 -28.66 -2.58
N LEU A 750 12.97 -28.78 -3.15
CA LEU A 750 13.24 -28.49 -4.56
C LEU A 750 12.45 -29.42 -5.50
N ALA A 751 12.38 -30.72 -5.19
CA ALA A 751 11.55 -31.68 -5.93
C ALA A 751 10.06 -31.26 -5.95
N SER A 752 9.57 -30.73 -4.83
CA SER A 752 8.20 -30.25 -4.69
C SER A 752 7.93 -28.94 -5.44
N LEU A 753 8.91 -28.02 -5.50
CA LEU A 753 8.86 -26.80 -6.34
C LEU A 753 8.79 -27.14 -7.84
N VAL A 754 9.56 -28.13 -8.32
CA VAL A 754 9.45 -28.62 -9.71
C VAL A 754 8.21 -29.52 -9.93
N GLY A 755 7.33 -29.62 -8.95
CA GLY A 755 6.06 -30.34 -9.05
C GLY A 755 6.17 -31.87 -9.01
N ALA A 756 7.36 -32.42 -8.78
CA ALA A 756 7.58 -33.83 -8.46
C ALA A 756 7.20 -34.13 -6.99
N ARG A 757 6.05 -33.61 -6.54
CA ARG A 757 5.58 -33.71 -5.16
C ARG A 757 5.53 -35.18 -4.70
N GLY A 758 6.13 -35.44 -3.54
CA GLY A 758 6.27 -36.77 -2.95
C GLY A 758 7.51 -37.56 -3.40
N ALA A 759 8.23 -37.13 -4.44
CA ALA A 759 9.56 -37.67 -4.73
C ALA A 759 10.55 -37.12 -3.70
N SER A 760 11.21 -38.01 -2.96
CA SER A 760 12.22 -37.59 -1.98
C SER A 760 13.60 -37.52 -2.61
N LEU A 761 14.36 -36.46 -2.29
CA LEU A 761 15.78 -36.35 -2.62
C LEU A 761 16.63 -36.34 -1.33
N PRO A 762 17.90 -36.77 -1.39
CA PRO A 762 18.83 -36.73 -0.26
C PRO A 762 19.32 -35.29 0.04
N GLU A 763 20.32 -35.16 0.91
CA GLU A 763 21.11 -33.94 1.08
C GLU A 763 21.78 -33.52 -0.25
N VAL A 764 21.95 -32.22 -0.47
CA VAL A 764 22.55 -31.66 -1.68
C VAL A 764 23.36 -30.40 -1.35
N GLU A 765 24.65 -30.41 -1.69
CA GLU A 765 25.47 -29.20 -1.86
C GLU A 765 25.75 -29.04 -3.36
N ALA A 766 25.25 -27.98 -4.01
CA ALA A 766 25.39 -27.81 -5.46
C ALA A 766 25.37 -26.34 -5.92
N SER A 767 25.93 -26.11 -7.10
CA SER A 767 25.91 -24.84 -7.84
C SER A 767 25.44 -25.07 -9.28
N ALA A 768 24.77 -24.08 -9.88
CA ALA A 768 24.30 -24.13 -11.27
C ALA A 768 24.17 -22.73 -11.88
N ALA A 769 24.36 -22.57 -13.18
CA ALA A 769 24.03 -21.34 -13.88
C ALA A 769 22.51 -21.27 -14.11
N LEU A 770 21.85 -20.28 -13.51
CA LEU A 770 20.40 -20.06 -13.60
C LEU A 770 20.09 -18.97 -14.63
N SER A 771 19.22 -19.25 -15.59
CA SER A 771 18.57 -18.24 -16.44
C SER A 771 17.05 -18.42 -16.43
N PHE A 772 16.28 -17.34 -16.39
CA PHE A 772 14.82 -17.41 -16.36
C PHE A 772 14.10 -16.27 -17.10
N GLU A 773 12.93 -16.60 -17.65
CA GLU A 773 11.97 -15.67 -18.28
C GLU A 773 10.63 -15.79 -17.54
N GLY A 774 10.42 -14.95 -16.52
CA GLY A 774 9.24 -14.98 -15.67
C GLY A 774 8.94 -16.38 -15.13
N VAL A 775 7.68 -16.81 -15.25
CA VAL A 775 7.24 -18.19 -14.95
C VAL A 775 7.10 -19.07 -16.20
N ARG A 776 7.70 -18.65 -17.33
CA ARG A 776 7.55 -19.27 -18.67
C ARG A 776 8.68 -20.25 -18.98
N ARG A 777 9.92 -19.85 -18.69
CA ARG A 777 11.16 -20.64 -18.86
C ARG A 777 12.03 -20.48 -17.62
N LEU A 778 12.68 -21.57 -17.23
CA LEU A 778 13.81 -21.58 -16.30
C LEU A 778 14.81 -22.63 -16.77
N THR A 779 16.10 -22.31 -16.85
CA THR A 779 17.20 -23.26 -17.11
C THR A 779 18.21 -23.24 -15.97
N LEU A 780 18.68 -24.43 -15.60
CA LEU A 780 19.81 -24.68 -14.72
C LEU A 780 20.87 -25.41 -15.54
N ASP A 781 21.86 -24.68 -16.04
CA ASP A 781 22.95 -25.18 -16.87
C ASP A 781 24.22 -25.38 -16.05
N ASN A 782 25.06 -26.36 -16.44
CA ASN A 782 26.30 -26.70 -15.76
C ASN A 782 26.12 -26.97 -14.25
N ILE A 783 25.05 -27.69 -13.88
CA ILE A 783 24.82 -28.15 -12.50
C ILE A 783 26.04 -28.97 -12.07
N ALA A 784 26.62 -28.65 -10.92
CA ALA A 784 27.73 -29.37 -10.31
C ALA A 784 27.59 -29.35 -8.78
N GLY A 785 27.62 -30.53 -8.16
CA GLY A 785 27.43 -30.68 -6.71
C GLY A 785 27.77 -32.07 -6.20
N ALA A 786 27.43 -32.31 -4.93
CA ALA A 786 27.58 -33.59 -4.24
C ALA A 786 26.35 -33.93 -3.37
N SER A 787 26.19 -35.21 -3.10
CA SER A 787 25.22 -35.77 -2.15
C SER A 787 25.90 -36.90 -1.39
N GLY A 788 26.19 -36.69 -0.10
CA GLY A 788 27.17 -37.51 0.62
C GLY A 788 28.52 -37.58 -0.10
N ASP A 789 29.06 -38.79 -0.24
CA ASP A 789 30.32 -39.05 -0.95
C ASP A 789 30.18 -39.07 -2.50
N ALA A 790 28.98 -38.90 -3.07
CA ALA A 790 28.73 -39.01 -4.50
C ALA A 790 28.67 -37.63 -5.20
N GLY A 791 29.56 -37.41 -6.18
CA GLY A 791 29.51 -36.23 -7.05
C GLY A 791 28.43 -36.36 -8.12
N PHE A 792 27.76 -35.26 -8.46
CA PHE A 792 26.78 -35.22 -9.54
C PHE A 792 26.84 -33.91 -10.37
N GLY A 793 26.32 -33.96 -11.59
CA GLY A 793 26.20 -32.79 -12.45
C GLY A 793 25.41 -33.01 -13.74
N GLY A 794 24.98 -31.92 -14.38
CA GLY A 794 24.07 -32.00 -15.52
C GLY A 794 23.40 -30.67 -15.92
N TYR A 795 22.17 -30.76 -16.42
CA TYR A 795 21.33 -29.60 -16.75
C TYR A 795 19.83 -29.91 -16.59
N LEU A 796 19.02 -28.88 -16.32
CA LEU A 796 17.55 -28.97 -16.22
C LEU A 796 16.91 -27.75 -16.91
N GLU A 797 15.85 -27.96 -17.70
CA GLU A 797 14.98 -26.91 -18.26
C GLU A 797 13.53 -27.13 -17.81
N MET A 798 12.84 -26.02 -17.52
CA MET A 798 11.39 -25.91 -17.36
C MET A 798 10.82 -25.06 -18.49
N GLN A 799 9.76 -25.54 -19.16
CA GLN A 799 8.95 -24.75 -20.10
C GLN A 799 7.45 -24.86 -19.77
N ARG A 800 6.75 -23.73 -19.69
CA ARG A 800 5.29 -23.68 -19.45
C ARG A 800 4.48 -23.80 -20.75
N LEU A 801 4.39 -25.02 -21.27
CA LEU A 801 3.62 -25.35 -22.47
C LEU A 801 2.13 -25.60 -22.14
N GLY A 802 1.38 -24.51 -22.01
CA GLY A 802 -0.05 -24.52 -21.66
C GLY A 802 -0.28 -24.30 -20.17
N GLN A 803 -1.27 -24.97 -19.58
CA GLN A 803 -1.63 -24.77 -18.16
C GLN A 803 -0.66 -25.43 -17.16
N LEU A 804 0.12 -26.43 -17.57
CA LEU A 804 1.06 -27.16 -16.71
C LEU A 804 2.50 -26.94 -17.17
N PRO A 805 3.46 -26.64 -16.25
CA PRO A 805 4.88 -26.68 -16.57
C PRO A 805 5.34 -28.09 -16.96
N SER A 806 6.33 -28.14 -17.83
CA SER A 806 7.01 -29.36 -18.28
C SER A 806 8.50 -29.23 -18.00
N TYR A 807 9.09 -30.24 -17.37
CA TYR A 807 10.50 -30.29 -17.01
C TYR A 807 11.25 -31.34 -17.83
N SER A 808 12.47 -31.04 -18.24
CA SER A 808 13.31 -31.95 -19.02
C SER A 808 14.80 -31.68 -18.76
N GLY A 809 15.64 -32.72 -18.78
CA GLY A 809 17.07 -32.54 -18.55
C GLY A 809 17.83 -33.84 -18.39
N GLN A 810 19.09 -33.73 -17.98
CA GLN A 810 19.98 -34.86 -17.71
C GLN A 810 20.76 -34.62 -16.41
N ILE A 811 20.82 -35.64 -15.55
CA ILE A 811 21.69 -35.71 -14.38
C ILE A 811 22.63 -36.90 -14.51
N ASN A 812 23.90 -36.70 -14.19
CA ASN A 812 24.91 -37.76 -14.10
C ASN A 812 25.45 -37.76 -12.67
N THR A 813 25.65 -38.94 -12.08
CA THR A 813 26.17 -39.10 -10.72
C THR A 813 27.22 -40.22 -10.67
N ASP A 814 28.18 -40.15 -9.75
CA ASP A 814 29.18 -41.21 -9.57
C ASP A 814 28.54 -42.51 -9.08
N SER A 815 27.60 -42.40 -8.13
CA SER A 815 26.78 -43.51 -7.64
C SER A 815 25.37 -43.06 -7.26
N LEU A 816 24.46 -44.02 -7.08
CA LEU A 816 23.08 -43.80 -6.64
C LEU A 816 22.69 -44.90 -5.65
N GLU A 817 21.91 -44.59 -4.61
CA GLU A 817 21.44 -45.58 -3.63
C GLU A 817 20.01 -46.03 -3.96
N LEU A 818 19.76 -47.35 -3.91
CA LEU A 818 18.54 -48.01 -4.33
C LEU A 818 17.31 -47.62 -3.47
N GLY A 819 17.48 -47.47 -2.16
CA GLY A 819 16.46 -46.96 -1.25
C GLY A 819 16.12 -45.50 -1.54
N GLY A 820 17.12 -44.67 -1.86
CA GLY A 820 16.92 -43.30 -2.36
C GLY A 820 16.11 -43.26 -3.66
N LEU A 821 16.45 -44.10 -4.64
CA LEU A 821 15.69 -44.24 -5.89
C LEU A 821 14.26 -44.75 -5.65
N ALA A 822 14.07 -45.69 -4.72
CA ALA A 822 12.76 -46.15 -4.30
C ALA A 822 11.95 -45.05 -3.58
N ALA A 823 12.60 -44.17 -2.80
CA ALA A 823 11.97 -43.04 -2.14
C ALA A 823 11.61 -41.90 -3.11
N ALA A 824 12.31 -41.77 -4.24
CA ALA A 824 11.93 -40.90 -5.33
C ALA A 824 10.71 -41.43 -6.12
N LEU A 825 10.60 -42.75 -6.30
CA LEU A 825 9.48 -43.39 -6.99
C LEU A 825 8.21 -43.48 -6.12
N PHE A 826 8.33 -44.04 -4.91
CA PHE A 826 7.20 -44.38 -4.03
C PHE A 826 6.94 -43.36 -2.90
N GLY A 827 7.89 -42.48 -2.60
CA GLY A 827 7.89 -41.61 -1.42
C GLY A 827 8.50 -42.27 -0.18
N ARG A 828 9.06 -41.48 0.75
CA ARG A 828 9.69 -42.00 1.98
C ARG A 828 8.71 -42.74 2.89
N ASP A 829 7.48 -42.24 3.00
CA ASP A 829 6.46 -42.86 3.87
C ASP A 829 6.14 -44.29 3.43
N ALA A 830 6.13 -44.56 2.12
CA ALA A 830 5.92 -45.90 1.58
C ALA A 830 7.03 -46.90 1.95
N LEU A 831 8.24 -46.41 2.30
CA LEU A 831 9.36 -47.24 2.73
C LEU A 831 9.40 -47.51 4.24
N ILE A 832 8.47 -46.96 5.02
CA ILE A 832 8.35 -47.25 6.45
C ILE A 832 7.97 -48.73 6.64
N GLY A 833 8.73 -49.46 7.47
CA GLY A 833 8.54 -50.88 7.66
C GLY A 833 9.12 -51.43 8.96
N ASN A 834 8.60 -52.59 9.38
CA ASN A 834 9.16 -53.36 10.48
C ASN A 834 10.37 -54.16 9.96
N ARG A 835 11.50 -54.14 10.67
CA ARG A 835 12.72 -54.92 10.32
C ARG A 835 12.52 -56.45 10.27
N ALA A 836 11.36 -56.96 10.70
CA ALA A 836 10.98 -58.37 10.58
C ALA A 836 10.10 -58.69 9.34
N ALA A 837 9.67 -57.67 8.58
CA ALA A 837 9.00 -57.82 7.30
C ALA A 837 10.02 -57.65 6.15
N ILE A 838 9.77 -58.29 5.01
CA ILE A 838 10.64 -58.20 3.83
C ILE A 838 10.32 -56.96 2.99
N TRP A 839 9.03 -56.61 2.94
CA TRP A 839 8.52 -55.47 2.19
C TRP A 839 8.06 -54.36 3.17
N PRO A 840 8.24 -53.07 2.81
CA PRO A 840 7.66 -51.97 3.56
C PRO A 840 6.13 -52.02 3.65
N GLU A 841 5.59 -51.45 4.73
CA GLU A 841 4.15 -51.46 5.04
C GLU A 841 3.57 -50.04 5.20
N GLY A 842 4.34 -49.02 4.82
CA GLY A 842 3.92 -47.63 4.83
C GLY A 842 3.08 -47.23 3.61
N PRO A 843 2.41 -46.07 3.66
CA PRO A 843 1.39 -45.70 2.68
C PRO A 843 1.97 -45.22 1.34
N LEU A 844 1.54 -45.86 0.25
CA LEU A 844 1.84 -45.45 -1.14
C LEU A 844 1.10 -44.18 -1.58
N ALA A 845 0.15 -43.68 -0.77
CA ALA A 845 -0.73 -42.56 -1.10
C ALA A 845 -0.54 -41.34 -0.18
N ALA A 846 0.70 -40.92 0.07
CA ALA A 846 1.04 -39.75 0.89
C ALA A 846 0.35 -38.44 0.42
N ASN A 847 0.01 -38.30 -0.86
CA ASN A 847 -0.71 -37.15 -1.41
C ASN A 847 -1.94 -37.57 -2.24
N ALA A 848 -3.05 -36.86 -2.06
CA ALA A 848 -4.33 -37.10 -2.74
C ALA A 848 -4.58 -36.18 -3.95
N ALA A 849 -3.74 -35.16 -4.15
CA ALA A 849 -3.86 -34.22 -5.27
C ALA A 849 -3.04 -34.70 -6.50
N PRO A 850 -3.50 -34.45 -7.74
CA PRO A 850 -2.69 -34.64 -8.94
C PRO A 850 -1.42 -33.79 -8.92
N ARG A 851 -0.35 -34.25 -9.56
CA ARG A 851 0.91 -33.48 -9.61
C ARG A 851 0.74 -32.22 -10.47
N PRO A 852 1.23 -31.05 -10.03
CA PRO A 852 1.03 -29.77 -10.74
C PRO A 852 1.97 -29.59 -11.95
N ALA A 853 2.67 -30.64 -12.38
CA ALA A 853 3.70 -30.62 -13.41
C ALA A 853 3.78 -31.97 -14.14
N ARG A 854 4.58 -32.00 -15.21
CA ARG A 854 5.08 -33.22 -15.86
C ARG A 854 6.59 -33.12 -16.10
N GLY A 855 7.28 -34.23 -16.31
CA GLY A 855 8.67 -34.17 -16.77
C GLY A 855 9.31 -35.52 -17.09
N GLU A 856 10.46 -35.47 -17.76
CA GLU A 856 11.36 -36.61 -18.03
C GLU A 856 12.81 -36.15 -17.81
N ILE A 857 13.47 -36.67 -16.77
CA ILE A 857 14.90 -36.43 -16.50
C ILE A 857 15.67 -37.72 -16.79
N ALA A 858 16.63 -37.66 -17.71
CA ALA A 858 17.56 -38.74 -17.96
C ALA A 858 18.60 -38.80 -16.82
N VAL A 859 18.76 -39.96 -16.20
CA VAL A 859 19.72 -40.18 -15.11
C VAL A 859 20.73 -41.23 -15.53
N SER A 860 22.02 -40.94 -15.34
CA SER A 860 23.12 -41.91 -15.52
C SER A 860 23.94 -42.00 -14.23
N THR A 861 24.30 -43.21 -13.82
CA THR A 861 25.08 -43.48 -12.60
C THR A 861 26.20 -44.48 -12.87
N GLY A 862 27.37 -44.30 -12.24
CA GLY A 862 28.51 -45.22 -12.32
C GLY A 862 28.23 -46.56 -11.65
N SER A 863 27.49 -46.56 -10.53
CA SER A 863 26.88 -47.76 -9.96
C SER A 863 25.52 -47.47 -9.29
N LEU A 864 24.71 -48.51 -9.09
CA LEU A 864 23.53 -48.48 -8.22
C LEU A 864 23.85 -49.34 -6.99
N THR A 865 23.90 -48.72 -5.82
CA THR A 865 24.28 -49.36 -4.56
C THR A 865 23.08 -49.63 -3.65
N HIS A 866 23.23 -50.55 -2.70
CA HIS A 866 22.33 -50.67 -1.56
C HIS A 866 23.12 -51.03 -0.30
N GLY A 867 22.95 -50.27 0.78
CA GLY A 867 23.67 -50.51 2.05
C GLY A 867 25.20 -50.47 1.95
N GLY A 868 25.76 -49.78 0.94
CA GLY A 868 27.20 -49.73 0.66
C GLY A 868 27.75 -50.88 -0.19
N LEU A 869 26.88 -51.72 -0.78
CA LEU A 869 27.25 -52.76 -1.75
C LEU A 869 26.76 -52.37 -3.15
N ASP A 870 27.59 -52.54 -4.18
CA ASP A 870 27.16 -52.38 -5.58
C ASP A 870 26.16 -53.48 -5.96
N MET A 871 24.96 -53.08 -6.39
CA MET A 871 23.90 -53.96 -6.87
C MET A 871 23.88 -54.03 -8.41
N LEU A 872 24.11 -52.88 -9.07
CA LEU A 872 24.35 -52.77 -10.51
C LEU A 872 25.61 -51.92 -10.74
N GLY A 873 26.35 -52.20 -11.82
CA GLY A 873 27.37 -51.29 -12.35
C GLY A 873 26.75 -50.12 -13.11
N GLU A 874 27.44 -49.64 -14.16
CA GLU A 874 26.98 -48.53 -15.01
C GLU A 874 25.49 -48.69 -15.35
N THR A 875 24.69 -47.70 -14.97
CA THR A 875 23.24 -47.76 -15.07
C THR A 875 22.67 -46.44 -15.57
N SER A 876 21.71 -46.50 -16.49
CA SER A 876 21.00 -45.32 -17.01
C SER A 876 19.51 -45.58 -17.10
N PHE A 877 18.69 -44.56 -16.84
CA PHE A 877 17.22 -44.59 -16.88
C PHE A 877 16.67 -43.18 -17.13
N ASN A 878 15.35 -43.05 -17.26
CA ASN A 878 14.69 -41.73 -17.24
C ASN A 878 13.59 -41.75 -16.18
N PHE A 879 13.68 -40.83 -15.23
CA PHE A 879 12.66 -40.59 -14.21
C PHE A 879 11.58 -39.70 -14.81
N VAL A 880 10.35 -40.21 -14.87
CA VAL A 880 9.22 -39.58 -15.56
C VAL A 880 8.08 -39.33 -14.59
N TRP A 881 7.44 -38.16 -14.67
CA TRP A 881 6.21 -37.88 -13.93
C TRP A 881 5.15 -37.22 -14.80
N SER A 882 3.90 -37.53 -14.45
CA SER A 882 2.70 -36.91 -14.98
C SER A 882 1.78 -36.50 -13.80
N PRO A 883 0.68 -35.77 -14.06
CA PRO A 883 -0.33 -35.48 -13.04
C PRO A 883 -0.87 -36.72 -12.33
N GLU A 884 -0.87 -37.88 -13.00
CA GLU A 884 -1.46 -39.13 -12.52
C GLU A 884 -0.42 -40.19 -12.12
N SER A 885 0.76 -40.24 -12.74
CA SER A 885 1.74 -41.33 -12.54
C SER A 885 3.19 -40.87 -12.36
N VAL A 886 4.03 -41.76 -11.85
CA VAL A 886 5.48 -41.60 -11.71
C VAL A 886 6.14 -42.93 -12.10
N SER A 887 7.23 -42.88 -12.86
CA SER A 887 7.89 -44.09 -13.37
C SER A 887 9.40 -43.94 -13.55
N ILE A 888 10.09 -45.07 -13.42
CA ILE A 888 11.47 -45.27 -13.89
C ILE A 888 11.35 -46.00 -15.22
N SER A 889 11.64 -45.29 -16.31
CA SER A 889 11.50 -45.79 -17.67
C SER A 889 12.85 -46.14 -18.29
N ARG A 890 12.88 -47.18 -19.13
CA ARG A 890 14.05 -47.59 -19.92
C ARG A 890 15.33 -47.76 -19.08
N LEU A 891 15.23 -48.26 -17.84
CA LEU A 891 16.41 -48.55 -17.03
C LEU A 891 17.21 -49.68 -17.68
N VAL A 892 18.52 -49.48 -17.80
CA VAL A 892 19.50 -50.46 -18.26
C VAL A 892 20.69 -50.41 -17.31
N GLY A 893 21.11 -51.54 -16.76
CA GLY A 893 22.23 -51.63 -15.82
C GLY A 893 23.01 -52.94 -15.92
N ALA A 894 24.33 -52.90 -15.67
CA ALA A 894 25.19 -54.09 -15.67
C ALA A 894 25.02 -54.90 -14.38
N ILE A 895 24.84 -56.23 -14.48
CA ILE A 895 24.72 -57.14 -13.31
C ILE A 895 25.27 -58.53 -13.64
N GLY A 896 26.06 -59.14 -12.74
CA GLY A 896 26.54 -60.53 -12.91
C GLY A 896 27.27 -60.81 -14.23
N GLY A 897 27.87 -59.81 -14.87
CA GLY A 897 28.47 -59.90 -16.21
C GLY A 897 27.48 -59.79 -17.39
N GLY A 898 26.18 -59.82 -17.12
CA GLY A 898 25.09 -59.60 -18.08
C GLY A 898 24.45 -58.21 -17.93
N THR A 899 23.24 -58.05 -18.47
CA THR A 899 22.47 -56.80 -18.44
C THR A 899 21.08 -56.98 -17.83
N LEU A 900 20.74 -56.15 -16.84
CA LEU A 900 19.38 -55.92 -16.39
C LEU A 900 18.74 -54.81 -17.23
N ARG A 901 17.47 -54.97 -17.60
CA ARG A 901 16.61 -53.88 -18.08
C ARG A 901 15.31 -53.89 -17.28
N LEU A 902 14.85 -52.71 -16.89
CA LEU A 902 13.68 -52.52 -16.05
C LEU A 902 12.85 -51.33 -16.58
N SER A 903 11.54 -51.43 -16.44
CA SER A 903 10.66 -50.26 -16.39
C SER A 903 9.57 -50.52 -15.36
N ILE A 904 9.29 -49.54 -14.50
CA ILE A 904 8.35 -49.65 -13.39
C ILE A 904 7.59 -48.34 -13.23
N GLU A 905 6.27 -48.42 -13.09
CA GLU A 905 5.35 -47.28 -12.98
C GLU A 905 4.43 -47.44 -11.78
N GLN A 906 4.22 -46.34 -11.05
CA GLN A 906 3.20 -46.20 -10.03
C GLN A 906 2.08 -45.27 -10.53
N CYS A 907 0.86 -45.80 -10.57
CA CYS A 907 -0.37 -45.08 -10.88
C CYS A 907 -1.38 -45.32 -9.74
N CYS A 908 -2.50 -44.60 -9.61
CA CYS A 908 -2.76 -43.29 -10.17
C CYS A 908 -2.99 -42.31 -9.02
N ALA A 909 -2.45 -41.11 -9.12
CA ALA A 909 -2.59 -40.06 -8.12
C ALA A 909 -4.06 -39.60 -8.01
N GLY A 910 -4.52 -39.42 -6.78
CA GLY A 910 -5.92 -39.11 -6.49
C GLY A 910 -6.33 -39.56 -5.09
N SER A 911 -7.63 -39.48 -4.81
CA SER A 911 -8.25 -39.69 -3.50
C SER A 911 -8.32 -41.15 -3.01
N LEU A 912 -7.91 -42.12 -3.83
CA LEU A 912 -7.75 -43.51 -3.40
C LEU A 912 -6.45 -43.68 -2.61
N SER A 913 -6.51 -44.48 -1.54
CA SER A 913 -5.37 -44.92 -0.72
C SER A 913 -4.52 -45.98 -1.42
N ALA A 914 -5.17 -46.88 -2.16
CA ALA A 914 -4.48 -47.89 -2.95
C ALA A 914 -3.82 -47.28 -4.21
N ARG A 915 -2.62 -47.76 -4.53
CA ARG A 915 -1.88 -47.44 -5.76
C ARG A 915 -1.55 -48.74 -6.50
N THR A 916 -1.59 -48.67 -7.82
CA THR A 916 -1.22 -49.74 -8.74
C THR A 916 0.24 -49.56 -9.14
N VAL A 917 1.04 -50.61 -8.97
CA VAL A 917 2.43 -50.68 -9.44
C VAL A 917 2.50 -51.74 -10.52
N SER A 918 2.99 -51.36 -11.69
CA SER A 918 3.20 -52.26 -12.83
C SER A 918 4.64 -52.16 -13.32
N GLY A 919 5.11 -53.20 -14.00
CA GLY A 919 6.46 -53.18 -14.53
C GLY A 919 6.83 -54.34 -15.45
N GLN A 920 7.96 -54.15 -16.13
CA GLN A 920 8.59 -55.15 -16.98
C GLN A 920 10.07 -55.26 -16.60
N VAL A 921 10.56 -56.49 -16.48
CA VAL A 921 11.97 -56.80 -16.18
C VAL A 921 12.49 -57.76 -17.26
N THR A 922 13.70 -57.51 -17.77
CA THR A 922 14.45 -58.50 -18.55
C THR A 922 15.86 -58.60 -18.02
N LEU A 923 16.31 -59.83 -17.75
CA LEU A 923 17.68 -60.15 -17.40
C LEU A 923 18.33 -60.91 -18.56
N ASP A 924 19.53 -60.50 -18.95
CA ASP A 924 20.17 -60.88 -20.21
C ASP A 924 21.60 -61.39 -19.94
N GLY A 925 21.74 -62.71 -19.80
CA GLY A 925 23.03 -63.41 -19.71
C GLY A 925 23.83 -63.17 -18.43
N ALA A 926 23.19 -62.97 -17.29
CA ALA A 926 23.87 -62.68 -16.03
C ALA A 926 24.15 -63.98 -15.23
N ALA A 927 25.38 -64.18 -14.78
CA ALA A 927 25.80 -65.39 -14.07
C ALA A 927 25.18 -65.45 -12.66
N LEU A 928 24.58 -66.60 -12.30
CA LEU A 928 23.95 -66.83 -10.98
C LEU A 928 24.85 -66.43 -9.81
N ASP A 929 26.11 -66.88 -9.83
CA ASP A 929 27.12 -66.61 -8.79
C ASP A 929 27.48 -65.12 -8.65
N GLY A 930 27.14 -64.30 -9.65
CA GLY A 930 27.33 -62.84 -9.66
C GLY A 930 26.05 -62.03 -9.36
N ILE A 931 24.96 -62.69 -8.95
CA ILE A 931 23.68 -62.08 -8.54
C ILE A 931 23.31 -62.55 -7.12
N VAL A 932 23.60 -63.81 -6.79
CA VAL A 932 23.36 -64.41 -5.47
C VAL A 932 24.57 -64.13 -4.57
N PRO A 933 24.40 -63.54 -3.37
CA PRO A 933 25.52 -63.38 -2.44
C PRO A 933 26.16 -64.72 -2.06
N GLU A 934 27.49 -64.80 -2.08
CA GLU A 934 28.27 -66.04 -1.85
C GLU A 934 27.83 -66.82 -0.59
N ALA A 935 27.41 -66.10 0.46
CA ALA A 935 26.98 -66.67 1.73
C ALA A 935 25.69 -67.52 1.66
N ILE A 936 24.90 -67.46 0.58
CA ILE A 936 23.60 -68.15 0.47
C ILE A 936 23.73 -69.52 -0.23
N GLY A 937 24.80 -69.75 -1.00
CA GLY A 937 25.28 -71.08 -1.38
C GLY A 937 24.23 -72.04 -1.97
N TRP A 938 23.44 -71.59 -2.96
CA TRP A 938 22.31 -72.35 -3.51
C TRP A 938 22.65 -73.70 -4.15
N GLY A 939 23.92 -73.99 -4.43
CA GLY A 939 24.35 -75.18 -5.17
C GLY A 939 23.94 -75.15 -6.65
N LEU A 940 23.57 -73.99 -7.19
CA LEU A 940 23.15 -73.79 -8.58
C LEU A 940 24.06 -72.76 -9.25
N SER A 941 24.52 -73.03 -10.47
CA SER A 941 25.24 -72.06 -11.31
C SER A 941 24.85 -72.16 -12.78
N GLY A 942 25.27 -71.17 -13.58
CA GLY A 942 24.88 -70.97 -14.98
C GLY A 942 24.51 -69.51 -15.27
N ASN A 943 24.30 -69.18 -16.55
CA ASN A 943 23.93 -67.81 -16.98
C ASN A 943 22.42 -67.68 -17.11
N LEU A 944 21.80 -66.83 -16.28
CA LEU A 944 20.36 -66.60 -16.26
C LEU A 944 19.94 -65.55 -17.29
N PHE A 945 18.97 -65.94 -18.12
CA PHE A 945 18.13 -65.08 -18.94
C PHE A 945 16.71 -65.16 -18.38
N ALA A 946 16.05 -64.03 -18.15
CA ALA A 946 14.68 -64.01 -17.63
C ALA A 946 13.86 -62.86 -18.20
N GLY A 947 12.56 -63.07 -18.37
CA GLY A 947 11.58 -62.04 -18.71
C GLY A 947 10.40 -62.10 -17.73
N LEU A 948 9.96 -60.94 -17.25
CA LEU A 948 8.82 -60.78 -16.33
C LEU A 948 8.00 -59.56 -16.72
N GLN A 949 6.68 -59.69 -16.72
CA GLN A 949 5.75 -58.56 -16.64
C GLN A 949 4.81 -58.75 -15.44
N PHE A 950 4.58 -57.69 -14.67
CA PHE A 950 3.75 -57.74 -13.46
C PHE A 950 2.86 -56.51 -13.27
N GLU A 951 1.80 -56.70 -12.49
CA GLU A 951 0.91 -55.67 -11.96
C GLU A 951 0.36 -56.09 -10.58
N GLY A 952 0.40 -55.18 -9.60
CA GLY A 952 -0.19 -55.34 -8.27
C GLY A 952 -0.81 -54.02 -7.79
N THR A 953 -1.76 -54.07 -6.85
CA THR A 953 -2.44 -52.88 -6.31
C THR A 953 -2.63 -53.01 -4.81
N GLY A 954 -2.25 -51.98 -4.04
CA GLY A 954 -2.36 -52.00 -2.58
C GLY A 954 -2.11 -50.62 -1.96
N GLU A 955 -2.42 -50.47 -0.68
CA GLU A 955 -2.14 -49.27 0.12
C GLU A 955 -0.68 -49.19 0.57
N SER A 956 0.01 -50.35 0.68
CA SER A 956 1.44 -50.49 0.98
C SER A 956 2.18 -51.34 -0.06
N LEU A 957 3.51 -51.26 -0.10
CA LEU A 957 4.33 -52.14 -0.94
C LEU A 957 4.13 -53.63 -0.60
N GLY A 958 4.00 -53.97 0.69
CA GLY A 958 3.64 -55.32 1.13
C GLY A 958 2.29 -55.80 0.58
N GLU A 959 1.26 -54.96 0.57
CA GLU A 959 -0.03 -55.31 -0.05
C GLU A 959 0.06 -55.38 -1.59
N THR A 960 0.79 -54.48 -2.24
CA THR A 960 1.07 -54.55 -3.68
C THR A 960 1.75 -55.87 -4.06
N VAL A 961 2.67 -56.37 -3.23
CA VAL A 961 3.34 -57.67 -3.46
C VAL A 961 2.39 -58.85 -3.17
N ARG A 962 1.53 -58.78 -2.15
CA ARG A 962 0.52 -59.82 -1.86
C ARG A 962 -0.59 -59.91 -2.92
N SER A 963 -0.94 -58.79 -3.56
CA SER A 963 -1.90 -58.75 -4.66
C SER A 963 -1.27 -59.03 -6.04
N LEU A 964 0.07 -59.09 -6.11
CA LEU A 964 0.82 -59.10 -7.37
C LEU A 964 0.43 -60.27 -8.29
N THR A 965 0.19 -59.91 -9.54
CA THR A 965 -0.10 -60.81 -10.66
C THR A 965 0.91 -60.59 -11.78
N GLY A 966 1.11 -61.59 -12.63
CA GLY A 966 2.05 -61.47 -13.75
C GLY A 966 2.37 -62.79 -14.42
N GLU A 967 3.19 -62.71 -15.46
CA GLU A 967 3.73 -63.88 -16.16
C GLU A 967 5.18 -63.62 -16.60
N GLY A 968 5.92 -64.71 -16.78
CA GLY A 968 7.32 -64.64 -17.13
C GLY A 968 7.91 -65.96 -17.61
N ASN A 969 9.17 -65.88 -18.04
CA ASN A 969 9.96 -67.00 -18.50
C ASN A 969 11.40 -66.89 -17.99
N PHE A 970 12.10 -68.02 -17.99
CA PHE A 970 13.52 -68.07 -17.73
C PHE A 970 14.20 -69.12 -18.60
N ALA A 971 15.48 -68.90 -18.86
CA ALA A 971 16.41 -69.85 -19.44
C ALA A 971 17.75 -69.74 -18.70
N PHE A 972 18.37 -70.86 -18.37
CA PHE A 972 19.78 -70.91 -18.00
C PHE A 972 20.58 -71.49 -19.17
N SER A 973 21.73 -70.90 -19.51
CA SER A 973 22.79 -71.62 -20.21
C SER A 973 23.75 -72.24 -19.20
N ASP A 974 24.34 -73.38 -19.56
CA ASP A 974 25.41 -74.02 -18.77
C ASP A 974 24.96 -74.34 -17.33
N PHE A 975 23.73 -74.84 -17.19
CA PHE A 975 23.08 -75.06 -15.89
C PHE A 975 23.76 -76.20 -15.12
N VAL A 976 24.15 -75.92 -13.88
CA VAL A 976 24.72 -76.89 -12.94
C VAL A 976 23.88 -76.93 -11.67
N ALA A 977 23.62 -78.13 -11.14
CA ALA A 977 23.05 -78.34 -9.82
C ALA A 977 23.92 -79.34 -9.02
N GLN A 978 24.53 -78.84 -7.94
CA GLN A 978 25.54 -79.56 -7.17
C GLN A 978 24.95 -80.70 -6.34
N GLY A 979 25.71 -81.78 -6.20
CA GLY A 979 25.32 -82.92 -5.35
C GLY A 979 24.07 -83.68 -5.82
N LEU A 980 23.81 -83.67 -7.13
CA LEU A 980 22.73 -84.41 -7.80
C LEU A 980 23.29 -85.30 -8.94
N ALA A 981 24.48 -85.88 -8.73
CA ALA A 981 25.24 -86.59 -9.76
C ALA A 981 24.46 -87.75 -10.43
N PRO A 982 24.16 -87.72 -11.75
CA PRO A 982 23.48 -88.82 -12.45
C PRO A 982 24.28 -90.12 -12.50
N SER A 983 25.58 -90.09 -12.17
CA SER A 983 26.43 -91.28 -11.94
C SER A 983 25.92 -92.19 -10.80
N VAL A 984 25.01 -91.69 -9.96
CA VAL A 984 24.28 -92.51 -8.97
C VAL A 984 23.58 -93.72 -9.60
N PHE A 985 23.01 -93.59 -10.79
CA PHE A 985 22.26 -94.66 -11.46
C PHE A 985 23.13 -95.87 -11.86
N PRO A 986 24.23 -95.71 -12.62
CA PRO A 986 25.15 -96.82 -12.88
C PRO A 986 25.93 -97.28 -11.64
N ALA A 987 26.10 -96.44 -10.61
CA ALA A 987 26.70 -96.85 -9.36
C ALA A 987 25.80 -97.83 -8.56
N ILE A 988 24.48 -97.62 -8.57
CA ILE A 988 23.49 -98.51 -7.96
C ILE A 988 23.39 -99.85 -8.71
N ALA A 989 23.31 -99.82 -10.04
CA ALA A 989 23.25 -101.03 -10.86
C ALA A 989 24.46 -101.96 -10.64
N GLY A 990 25.62 -101.38 -10.29
CA GLY A 990 26.84 -102.13 -9.94
C GLY A 990 26.90 -102.69 -8.51
N LEU A 991 25.83 -102.64 -7.72
CA LEU A 991 25.82 -103.14 -6.33
C LEU A 991 25.49 -104.64 -6.25
N GLU A 992 26.41 -105.43 -5.69
CA GLU A 992 26.17 -106.85 -5.37
C GLU A 992 25.45 -107.03 -4.02
N ASN A 993 24.61 -108.06 -3.90
CA ASN A 993 23.94 -108.51 -2.67
C ASN A 993 23.00 -107.46 -2.00
N VAL A 994 22.33 -106.63 -2.79
CA VAL A 994 21.40 -105.56 -2.34
C VAL A 994 20.30 -106.07 -1.39
N LEU A 995 19.88 -107.35 -1.50
CA LEU A 995 18.85 -107.95 -0.64
C LEU A 995 19.30 -108.24 0.80
N ASP A 996 20.59 -108.48 1.04
CA ASP A 996 21.14 -108.72 2.38
C ASP A 996 21.55 -107.39 3.06
N MET A 997 21.31 -106.25 2.40
CA MET A 997 21.75 -104.92 2.82
C MET A 997 20.65 -104.18 3.60
N GLU A 998 20.98 -103.68 4.79
CA GLU A 998 20.08 -102.83 5.58
C GLU A 998 19.74 -101.54 4.81
N ALA A 999 18.48 -101.09 4.89
CA ALA A 999 17.97 -99.95 4.11
C ALA A 999 18.81 -98.68 4.31
N ASP A 1000 19.13 -98.35 5.56
CA ASP A 1000 19.99 -97.23 5.97
C ASP A 1000 21.39 -97.28 5.34
N THR A 1001 21.92 -98.49 5.08
CA THR A 1001 23.22 -98.69 4.41
C THR A 1001 23.11 -98.43 2.92
N LEU A 1002 22.05 -98.92 2.26
CA LEU A 1002 21.79 -98.64 0.86
C LEU A 1002 21.53 -97.14 0.63
N GLU A 1003 20.73 -96.50 1.48
CA GLU A 1003 20.50 -95.05 1.49
C GLU A 1003 21.81 -94.26 1.61
N THR A 1004 22.68 -94.66 2.54
CA THR A 1004 24.00 -94.04 2.73
C THR A 1004 24.88 -94.15 1.49
N LEU A 1005 24.90 -95.32 0.83
CA LEU A 1005 25.66 -95.52 -0.41
C LEU A 1005 25.12 -94.68 -1.57
N ILE A 1006 23.79 -94.58 -1.71
CA ILE A 1006 23.14 -93.76 -2.73
C ILE A 1006 23.44 -92.27 -2.50
N GLY A 1007 23.33 -91.78 -1.27
CA GLY A 1007 23.69 -90.40 -0.91
C GLY A 1007 25.17 -90.06 -1.17
N ILE A 1008 26.08 -91.02 -0.92
CA ILE A 1008 27.51 -90.88 -1.23
C ILE A 1008 27.77 -90.88 -2.75
N ALA A 1009 27.04 -91.67 -3.54
CA ALA A 1009 27.19 -91.69 -4.99
C ALA A 1009 26.59 -90.45 -5.68
N LEU A 1010 25.50 -89.90 -5.13
CA LEU A 1010 24.83 -88.69 -5.59
C LEU A 1010 25.65 -87.42 -5.31
N SER A 1011 26.41 -87.40 -4.21
CA SER A 1011 27.26 -86.26 -3.80
C SER A 1011 28.69 -86.27 -4.38
N GLN A 1012 29.01 -87.20 -5.28
CA GLN A 1012 30.32 -87.27 -5.95
C GLN A 1012 30.48 -86.37 -7.18
N GLY A 1013 29.47 -85.56 -7.50
CA GLY A 1013 29.49 -84.61 -8.61
C GLY A 1013 28.15 -83.90 -8.80
N ASP A 1014 27.98 -83.29 -9.96
CA ASP A 1014 26.90 -82.35 -10.24
C ASP A 1014 26.00 -82.83 -11.39
N PHE A 1015 24.74 -82.45 -11.34
CA PHE A 1015 23.84 -82.52 -12.50
C PHE A 1015 24.16 -81.35 -13.44
N THR A 1016 24.32 -81.63 -14.74
CA THR A 1016 24.69 -80.61 -15.74
C THR A 1016 23.77 -80.67 -16.97
N ALA A 1017 23.39 -79.51 -17.51
CA ALA A 1017 22.58 -79.37 -18.71
C ALA A 1017 22.96 -78.10 -19.51
N ASP A 1018 23.11 -78.23 -20.83
CA ASP A 1018 23.47 -77.11 -21.72
C ASP A 1018 22.46 -75.94 -21.64
N ASP A 1019 21.18 -76.27 -21.43
CA ASP A 1019 20.05 -75.35 -21.43
C ASP A 1019 18.95 -75.84 -20.47
N ALA A 1020 18.39 -74.94 -19.68
CA ALA A 1020 17.28 -75.22 -18.77
C ALA A 1020 16.22 -74.11 -18.82
N ARG A 1021 15.03 -74.41 -19.35
CA ARG A 1021 13.98 -73.40 -19.63
C ARG A 1021 12.68 -73.66 -18.90
N GLY A 1022 12.04 -72.59 -18.44
CA GLY A 1022 10.72 -72.64 -17.82
C GLY A 1022 9.88 -71.40 -18.09
N ALA A 1023 8.57 -71.54 -17.89
CA ALA A 1023 7.63 -70.44 -17.78
C ALA A 1023 7.05 -70.43 -16.36
N PHE A 1024 6.65 -69.26 -15.88
CA PHE A 1024 6.05 -69.08 -14.58
C PHE A 1024 4.92 -68.05 -14.62
N THR A 1025 3.97 -68.19 -13.71
CA THR A 1025 2.93 -67.19 -13.47
C THR A 1025 3.00 -66.71 -12.04
N ILE A 1026 2.51 -65.50 -11.79
CA ILE A 1026 2.34 -64.94 -10.45
C ILE A 1026 0.85 -64.70 -10.24
N ALA A 1027 0.32 -65.20 -9.12
CA ALA A 1027 -1.05 -64.95 -8.71
C ALA A 1027 -1.12 -64.80 -7.19
N GLY A 1028 -1.59 -63.64 -6.71
CA GLY A 1028 -1.66 -63.35 -5.28
C GLY A 1028 -0.30 -63.43 -4.60
N GLY A 1029 0.72 -62.77 -5.18
CA GLY A 1029 2.08 -62.73 -4.64
C GLY A 1029 2.82 -64.08 -4.63
N THR A 1030 2.26 -65.14 -5.22
CA THR A 1030 2.92 -66.44 -5.32
C THR A 1030 3.36 -66.70 -6.76
N VAL A 1031 4.66 -66.75 -6.98
CA VAL A 1031 5.29 -67.22 -8.22
C VAL A 1031 5.15 -68.75 -8.29
N ARG A 1032 4.72 -69.28 -9.43
CA ARG A 1032 4.61 -70.73 -9.67
C ARG A 1032 5.28 -71.14 -10.96
N VAL A 1033 6.33 -71.94 -10.84
CA VAL A 1033 6.90 -72.75 -11.93
C VAL A 1033 6.25 -74.14 -11.87
N ALA A 1034 5.54 -74.53 -12.93
CA ALA A 1034 4.88 -75.83 -13.02
C ALA A 1034 5.39 -76.63 -14.22
N ASN A 1035 5.56 -77.94 -14.05
CA ASN A 1035 6.06 -78.87 -15.08
C ASN A 1035 7.43 -78.45 -15.67
N LEU A 1036 8.36 -77.98 -14.83
CA LEU A 1036 9.73 -77.74 -15.26
C LEU A 1036 10.40 -79.09 -15.57
N ILE A 1037 11.03 -79.20 -16.74
CA ILE A 1037 11.78 -80.39 -17.15
C ILE A 1037 13.14 -79.91 -17.67
N ILE A 1038 14.21 -80.36 -17.03
CA ILE A 1038 15.59 -80.09 -17.42
C ILE A 1038 16.22 -81.40 -17.88
N GLU A 1039 16.76 -81.39 -19.10
CA GLU A 1039 17.24 -82.58 -19.82
C GLU A 1039 18.78 -82.61 -19.84
N GLY A 1040 19.37 -83.03 -18.71
CA GLY A 1040 20.82 -83.04 -18.50
C GLY A 1040 21.55 -84.27 -19.04
N ALA A 1041 22.86 -84.31 -18.78
CA ALA A 1041 23.73 -85.43 -19.14
C ALA A 1041 23.50 -86.63 -18.20
N GLY A 1042 22.98 -87.74 -18.72
CA GLY A 1042 22.75 -88.98 -17.96
C GLY A 1042 21.51 -88.98 -17.04
N GLY A 1043 20.84 -87.83 -16.87
CA GLY A 1043 19.64 -87.71 -16.03
C GLY A 1043 18.63 -86.68 -16.55
N ARG A 1044 17.38 -86.80 -16.12
CA ARG A 1044 16.31 -85.82 -16.32
C ARG A 1044 15.83 -85.35 -14.95
N LEU A 1045 15.80 -84.04 -14.74
CA LEU A 1045 15.25 -83.42 -13.54
C LEU A 1045 13.88 -82.81 -13.88
N ALA A 1046 12.81 -83.30 -13.26
CA ALA A 1046 11.44 -82.84 -13.51
C ALA A 1046 10.74 -82.42 -12.21
N GLY A 1047 10.03 -81.28 -12.19
CA GLY A 1047 9.43 -80.77 -10.95
C GLY A 1047 8.64 -79.48 -11.05
N SER A 1048 8.42 -78.87 -9.89
CA SER A 1048 7.69 -77.61 -9.71
C SER A 1048 8.22 -76.82 -8.51
N LEU A 1049 8.11 -75.49 -8.58
CA LEU A 1049 8.55 -74.57 -7.53
C LEU A 1049 7.50 -73.48 -7.31
N ASN A 1050 7.10 -73.29 -6.05
CA ASN A 1050 6.38 -72.11 -5.58
C ASN A 1050 7.36 -71.19 -4.84
N LEU A 1051 7.27 -69.88 -5.08
CA LEU A 1051 7.94 -68.83 -4.30
C LEU A 1051 6.89 -67.80 -3.87
N VAL A 1052 6.66 -67.68 -2.56
CA VAL A 1052 5.78 -66.67 -1.96
C VAL A 1052 6.58 -65.39 -1.76
N LEU A 1053 6.30 -64.34 -2.54
CA LEU A 1053 7.12 -63.12 -2.59
C LEU A 1053 7.13 -62.35 -1.26
N ASP A 1054 5.99 -62.30 -0.56
CA ASP A 1054 5.81 -61.60 0.72
C ASP A 1054 6.78 -62.09 1.82
N THR A 1055 7.05 -63.39 1.85
CA THR A 1055 7.90 -64.07 2.85
C THR A 1055 9.21 -64.62 2.25
N LEU A 1056 9.42 -64.43 0.95
CA LEU A 1056 10.40 -65.13 0.12
C LEU A 1056 10.40 -66.66 0.31
N GLY A 1057 9.28 -67.24 0.76
CA GLY A 1057 9.16 -68.65 1.12
C GLY A 1057 9.22 -69.57 -0.09
N LEU A 1058 10.12 -70.56 -0.05
CA LEU A 1058 10.28 -71.58 -1.09
C LEU A 1058 9.59 -72.88 -0.71
N ASP A 1059 8.84 -73.43 -1.67
CA ASP A 1059 8.26 -74.77 -1.63
C ASP A 1059 8.35 -75.40 -3.02
N GLY A 1060 9.28 -76.34 -3.20
CA GLY A 1060 9.56 -76.99 -4.47
C GLY A 1060 9.82 -78.48 -4.31
N ASN A 1061 9.45 -79.24 -5.34
CA ASN A 1061 9.65 -80.67 -5.39
C ASN A 1061 10.11 -81.09 -6.78
N TYR A 1062 11.25 -81.78 -6.83
CA TYR A 1062 11.90 -82.25 -8.05
C TYR A 1062 12.17 -83.74 -7.98
N VAL A 1063 12.17 -84.40 -9.12
CA VAL A 1063 12.50 -85.81 -9.27
C VAL A 1063 13.58 -85.94 -10.32
N LEU A 1064 14.73 -86.50 -9.94
CA LEU A 1064 15.80 -86.90 -10.83
C LEU A 1064 15.58 -88.36 -11.22
N THR A 1065 15.54 -88.65 -12.53
CA THR A 1065 15.44 -90.00 -13.10
C THR A 1065 16.55 -90.23 -14.13
N PRO A 1066 16.95 -91.49 -14.41
CA PRO A 1066 17.97 -91.78 -15.42
C PRO A 1066 17.52 -91.36 -16.83
N ARG A 1067 18.48 -90.87 -17.63
CA ARG A 1067 18.29 -90.49 -19.04
C ARG A 1067 19.43 -91.06 -19.87
N ASP A 1068 19.09 -91.68 -20.99
CA ASP A 1068 20.02 -92.36 -21.91
C ASP A 1068 20.92 -93.45 -21.26
N TYR A 1069 20.50 -93.93 -20.08
CA TYR A 1069 21.08 -95.06 -19.37
C TYR A 1069 20.11 -96.25 -19.40
N VAL A 1070 20.66 -97.45 -19.54
CA VAL A 1070 19.92 -98.73 -19.49
C VAL A 1070 20.74 -99.69 -18.64
N ASP A 1071 20.11 -100.21 -17.58
CA ASP A 1071 20.69 -101.21 -16.71
C ASP A 1071 20.65 -102.61 -17.37
N PRO A 1072 21.78 -103.33 -17.51
CA PRO A 1072 21.81 -104.70 -18.01
C PRO A 1072 21.09 -105.72 -17.11
N ASP A 1073 21.03 -105.47 -15.80
CA ASP A 1073 20.54 -106.41 -14.77
C ASP A 1073 19.13 -106.03 -14.25
N GLY A 1074 18.54 -104.94 -14.75
CA GLY A 1074 17.12 -104.60 -14.56
C GLY A 1074 16.72 -104.05 -13.18
N LEU A 1075 17.69 -103.60 -12.38
CA LEU A 1075 17.48 -103.03 -11.04
C LEU A 1075 17.08 -101.55 -11.12
N VAL A 1076 17.66 -100.82 -12.08
CA VAL A 1076 17.56 -99.36 -12.25
C VAL A 1076 16.79 -99.00 -13.53
N GLU A 1077 15.49 -98.74 -13.39
CA GLU A 1077 14.60 -98.31 -14.47
C GLU A 1077 14.07 -96.88 -14.19
N PRO A 1078 13.61 -96.11 -15.20
CA PRO A 1078 13.14 -94.73 -14.98
C PRO A 1078 12.00 -94.59 -13.94
N ASP A 1079 11.20 -95.63 -13.75
CA ASP A 1079 10.09 -95.67 -12.80
C ASP A 1079 10.50 -96.16 -11.39
N THR A 1080 11.61 -96.93 -11.26
CA THR A 1080 12.14 -97.37 -9.95
C THR A 1080 13.23 -96.43 -9.41
N ALA A 1081 14.00 -95.80 -10.30
CA ALA A 1081 15.15 -94.98 -9.98
C ALA A 1081 14.78 -93.49 -9.82
N ARG A 1082 13.84 -93.22 -8.91
CA ARG A 1082 13.28 -91.88 -8.66
C ARG A 1082 13.92 -91.25 -7.40
N ILE A 1083 14.86 -90.33 -7.60
CA ILE A 1083 15.48 -89.55 -6.51
C ILE A 1083 14.71 -88.26 -6.33
N ILE A 1084 14.18 -88.00 -5.13
CA ILE A 1084 13.36 -86.81 -4.86
C ILE A 1084 14.20 -85.73 -4.19
N ALA A 1085 14.20 -84.51 -4.73
CA ALA A 1085 14.83 -83.34 -4.13
C ALA A 1085 13.75 -82.31 -3.74
N GLN A 1086 13.54 -82.15 -2.44
CA GLN A 1086 12.63 -81.17 -1.85
C GLN A 1086 13.40 -79.88 -1.57
N VAL A 1087 12.87 -78.74 -2.02
CA VAL A 1087 13.42 -77.40 -1.80
C VAL A 1087 12.48 -76.64 -0.88
N THR A 1088 12.95 -76.25 0.30
CA THR A 1088 12.14 -75.61 1.34
C THR A 1088 12.88 -74.39 1.94
N GLY A 1089 12.24 -73.64 2.83
CA GLY A 1089 12.88 -72.51 3.52
C GLY A 1089 12.53 -71.18 2.84
N THR A 1090 13.53 -70.32 2.60
CA THR A 1090 13.34 -69.05 1.87
C THR A 1090 14.40 -68.85 0.80
N LEU A 1091 14.18 -67.94 -0.14
CA LEU A 1091 15.16 -67.60 -1.20
C LEU A 1091 16.51 -67.13 -0.62
N LEU A 1092 16.50 -66.52 0.57
CA LEU A 1092 17.69 -66.05 1.28
C LEU A 1092 18.29 -67.10 2.24
N ALA A 1093 17.65 -68.26 2.38
CA ALA A 1093 18.12 -69.39 3.18
C ALA A 1093 17.43 -70.70 2.72
N PRO A 1094 17.76 -71.22 1.52
CA PRO A 1094 17.13 -72.42 1.00
C PRO A 1094 17.64 -73.67 1.73
N VAL A 1095 16.74 -74.61 1.94
CA VAL A 1095 17.00 -75.92 2.55
C VAL A 1095 16.60 -76.99 1.56
N VAL A 1096 17.59 -77.46 0.79
CA VAL A 1096 17.47 -78.63 -0.08
C VAL A 1096 17.59 -79.89 0.76
N ARG A 1097 16.69 -80.85 0.54
CA ARG A 1097 16.77 -82.20 1.12
C ARG A 1097 16.54 -83.22 0.02
N VAL A 1098 17.41 -84.23 -0.04
CA VAL A 1098 17.17 -85.40 -0.88
C VAL A 1098 16.43 -86.43 -0.05
N ASP A 1099 15.31 -86.92 -0.57
CA ASP A 1099 14.57 -88.07 -0.05
C ASP A 1099 14.85 -89.27 -0.98
N LEU A 1100 15.48 -90.29 -0.41
CA LEU A 1100 15.87 -91.52 -1.08
C LEU A 1100 14.92 -92.68 -0.73
N SER A 1101 13.94 -92.47 0.15
CA SER A 1101 13.07 -93.53 0.70
C SER A 1101 12.30 -94.27 -0.39
N GLU A 1102 11.77 -93.54 -1.38
CA GLU A 1102 11.04 -94.13 -2.51
C GLU A 1102 11.98 -94.99 -3.37
N MET A 1103 13.19 -94.50 -3.65
CA MET A 1103 14.20 -95.19 -4.45
C MET A 1103 14.69 -96.46 -3.74
N VAL A 1104 15.03 -96.37 -2.46
CA VAL A 1104 15.49 -97.51 -1.62
C VAL A 1104 14.41 -98.58 -1.55
N ALA A 1105 13.14 -98.21 -1.33
CA ALA A 1105 12.02 -99.14 -1.31
C ALA A 1105 11.80 -99.78 -2.69
N ALA A 1106 11.82 -99.00 -3.77
CA ALA A 1106 11.66 -99.51 -5.14
C ALA A 1106 12.80 -100.47 -5.53
N ILE A 1107 14.05 -100.13 -5.22
CA ILE A 1107 15.23 -100.98 -5.45
C ILE A 1107 15.14 -102.27 -4.62
N GLN A 1108 14.74 -102.22 -3.35
CA GLN A 1108 14.59 -103.42 -2.52
C GLN A 1108 13.46 -104.33 -3.01
N VAL A 1109 12.32 -103.77 -3.45
CA VAL A 1109 11.25 -104.55 -4.09
C VAL A 1109 11.74 -105.16 -5.41
N ARG A 1110 12.42 -104.37 -6.26
CA ARG A 1110 12.91 -104.82 -7.56
C ARG A 1110 13.99 -105.91 -7.44
N ALA A 1111 14.91 -105.77 -6.49
CA ALA A 1111 15.89 -106.82 -6.16
C ALA A 1111 15.20 -108.10 -5.68
N ASN A 1112 14.07 -108.00 -4.97
CA ASN A 1112 13.29 -109.15 -4.52
C ASN A 1112 12.58 -109.83 -5.70
N GLU A 1113 11.98 -109.05 -6.62
CA GLU A 1113 11.44 -109.58 -7.88
C GLU A 1113 12.51 -110.33 -8.69
N LEU A 1114 13.69 -109.73 -8.86
CA LEU A 1114 14.80 -110.32 -9.63
C LEU A 1114 15.36 -111.59 -8.98
N GLU A 1115 15.53 -111.65 -7.65
CA GLU A 1115 15.97 -112.88 -6.97
C GLU A 1115 14.84 -113.93 -6.88
N VAL A 1116 13.56 -113.54 -6.85
CA VAL A 1116 12.43 -114.47 -7.02
C VAL A 1116 12.45 -115.06 -8.44
N GLU A 1117 12.64 -114.26 -9.49
CA GLU A 1117 12.78 -114.72 -10.87
C GLU A 1117 14.03 -115.61 -11.04
N ARG A 1118 15.12 -115.31 -10.33
CA ARG A 1118 16.32 -116.16 -10.24
C ARG A 1118 16.05 -117.49 -9.53
N LEU A 1119 15.27 -117.49 -8.45
CA LEU A 1119 14.88 -118.69 -7.70
C LEU A 1119 13.85 -119.53 -8.46
N GLU A 1120 12.98 -118.91 -9.26
CA GLU A 1120 12.08 -119.61 -10.18
C GLU A 1120 12.83 -120.21 -11.38
N THR A 1121 13.77 -119.49 -11.98
CA THR A 1121 14.64 -120.05 -13.04
C THR A 1121 15.55 -121.17 -12.51
N LEU A 1122 16.11 -121.06 -11.31
CA LEU A 1122 16.83 -122.15 -10.63
C LEU A 1122 15.91 -123.35 -10.31
N ARG A 1123 14.66 -123.11 -9.91
CA ARG A 1123 13.66 -124.18 -9.75
C ARG A 1123 13.32 -124.87 -11.07
N LEU A 1124 13.19 -124.11 -12.16
CA LEU A 1124 12.93 -124.64 -13.49
C LEU A 1124 14.11 -125.48 -13.99
N GLU A 1125 15.36 -125.10 -13.69
CA GLU A 1125 16.53 -125.95 -13.95
C GLU A 1125 16.51 -127.26 -13.14
N ASP A 1126 16.25 -127.21 -11.83
CA ASP A 1126 16.26 -128.41 -10.99
C ASP A 1126 15.07 -129.34 -11.29
N GLU A 1127 13.90 -128.79 -11.64
CA GLU A 1127 12.80 -129.57 -12.22
C GLU A 1127 13.20 -130.18 -13.58
N ALA A 1128 13.94 -129.48 -14.44
CA ALA A 1128 14.40 -130.03 -15.71
C ALA A 1128 15.38 -131.21 -15.50
N ARG A 1129 16.29 -131.10 -14.52
CA ARG A 1129 17.19 -132.20 -14.11
C ARG A 1129 16.40 -133.41 -13.58
N GLN A 1130 15.35 -133.19 -12.78
CA GLN A 1130 14.49 -134.27 -12.28
C GLN A 1130 13.61 -134.90 -13.39
N ARG A 1131 13.08 -134.10 -14.32
CA ARG A 1131 12.33 -134.58 -15.49
C ARG A 1131 13.20 -135.45 -16.41
N ALA A 1132 14.47 -135.09 -16.63
CA ALA A 1132 15.42 -135.91 -17.38
C ALA A 1132 15.66 -137.28 -16.71
N ALA A 1133 15.93 -137.30 -15.40
CA ALA A 1133 16.15 -138.54 -14.64
C ALA A 1133 14.93 -139.48 -14.61
N ALA A 1134 13.71 -138.93 -14.69
CA ALA A 1134 12.48 -139.71 -14.78
C ALA A 1134 12.29 -140.38 -16.16
N GLN A 1135 12.62 -139.69 -17.26
CA GLN A 1135 12.43 -140.19 -18.62
C GLN A 1135 13.35 -141.37 -18.95
N GLU A 1136 14.60 -141.33 -18.52
CA GLU A 1136 15.57 -142.41 -18.76
C GLU A 1136 15.23 -143.69 -17.98
N ARG A 1137 14.70 -143.53 -16.75
CA ARG A 1137 14.21 -144.62 -15.90
C ARG A 1137 12.97 -145.31 -16.47
N ASN A 1138 12.09 -144.58 -17.17
CA ASN A 1138 10.91 -145.17 -17.81
C ASN A 1138 11.26 -145.97 -19.08
N ARG A 1139 12.16 -145.46 -19.93
CA ARG A 1139 12.60 -146.17 -21.16
C ARG A 1139 13.10 -147.59 -20.89
N LEU A 1140 13.87 -147.77 -19.82
CA LEU A 1140 14.44 -149.07 -19.44
C LEU A 1140 13.38 -150.09 -18.96
N ILE A 1141 12.21 -149.64 -18.52
CA ILE A 1141 11.11 -150.49 -18.04
C ILE A 1141 10.24 -150.97 -19.23
N GLU A 1142 10.04 -150.15 -20.26
CA GLU A 1142 9.30 -150.53 -21.47
C GLU A 1142 10.04 -151.56 -22.33
N GLU A 1143 11.36 -151.41 -22.53
CA GLU A 1143 12.13 -152.38 -23.32
C GLU A 1143 12.18 -153.79 -22.70
N GLN A 1144 12.14 -153.90 -21.37
CA GLN A 1144 12.08 -155.18 -20.67
C GLN A 1144 10.70 -155.85 -20.81
N ARG A 1145 9.61 -155.08 -20.74
CA ARG A 1145 8.24 -155.62 -20.94
C ARG A 1145 8.03 -156.14 -22.37
N ARG A 1146 8.55 -155.43 -23.39
CA ARG A 1146 8.34 -155.82 -24.79
C ARG A 1146 8.98 -157.16 -25.14
N ARG A 1147 10.16 -157.49 -24.61
CA ARG A 1147 10.84 -158.77 -24.88
C ARG A 1147 10.21 -159.98 -24.18
N ALA A 1148 9.65 -159.80 -22.98
CA ALA A 1148 9.00 -160.89 -22.23
C ALA A 1148 7.69 -161.38 -22.89
N ALA A 1149 6.99 -160.52 -23.63
CA ALA A 1149 5.73 -160.86 -24.29
C ALA A 1149 5.91 -161.75 -25.54
N GLU A 1150 6.98 -161.54 -26.32
CA GLU A 1150 7.19 -162.24 -27.61
C GLU A 1150 7.64 -163.70 -27.47
N GLU A 1151 8.21 -164.09 -26.32
CA GLU A 1151 8.60 -165.48 -26.05
C GLU A 1151 7.45 -166.29 -25.45
N ALA A 1152 6.66 -165.71 -24.53
CA ALA A 1152 5.49 -166.37 -23.92
C ALA A 1152 4.41 -166.71 -24.97
N ALA A 1153 4.15 -165.80 -25.91
CA ALA A 1153 3.18 -166.01 -26.99
C ALA A 1153 3.57 -167.18 -27.94
N ARG A 1154 4.84 -167.57 -27.98
CA ARG A 1154 5.33 -168.65 -28.85
C ARG A 1154 5.20 -170.04 -28.22
N GLN A 1155 5.21 -170.14 -26.89
CA GLN A 1155 5.06 -171.41 -26.16
C GLN A 1155 3.59 -171.82 -25.99
N ALA A 1156 2.70 -170.85 -25.70
CA ALA A 1156 1.26 -171.11 -25.55
C ALA A 1156 0.64 -171.77 -26.81
N ALA A 1157 1.09 -171.37 -28.00
CA ALA A 1157 0.61 -171.91 -29.28
C ALA A 1157 1.01 -173.38 -29.54
N GLU A 1158 2.05 -173.91 -28.88
CA GLU A 1158 2.46 -175.31 -29.01
C GLU A 1158 1.78 -176.23 -27.99
N GLU A 1159 1.39 -175.71 -26.81
CA GLU A 1159 0.61 -176.45 -25.80
C GLU A 1159 -0.89 -176.52 -26.14
N GLU A 1160 -1.47 -175.43 -26.67
CA GLU A 1160 -2.89 -175.39 -27.00
C GLU A 1160 -3.26 -176.34 -28.16
N ALA A 1161 -2.31 -176.62 -29.05
CA ALA A 1161 -2.45 -177.63 -30.10
C ALA A 1161 -2.57 -179.08 -29.56
N GLN A 1162 -2.12 -179.36 -28.33
CA GLN A 1162 -2.25 -180.69 -27.70
C GLN A 1162 -3.55 -180.85 -26.89
N ARG A 1163 -4.21 -179.75 -26.49
CA ARG A 1163 -5.55 -179.80 -25.85
C ARG A 1163 -6.70 -180.10 -26.81
N LEU A 1164 -6.47 -180.10 -28.12
CA LEU A 1164 -7.48 -180.39 -29.15
C LEU A 1164 -8.17 -181.75 -29.00
N GLU A 1165 -7.52 -182.74 -28.36
CA GLU A 1165 -7.97 -184.14 -28.37
C GLU A 1165 -8.65 -184.64 -27.08
N GLU A 1166 -8.57 -183.92 -25.95
CA GLU A 1166 -9.22 -184.36 -24.68
C GLU A 1166 -10.59 -183.70 -24.41
N GLU A 1167 -10.75 -182.39 -24.56
CA GLU A 1167 -12.01 -181.72 -24.16
C GLU A 1167 -13.17 -181.91 -25.17
N GLN A 1168 -12.90 -182.38 -26.41
CA GLN A 1168 -13.96 -182.84 -27.31
C GLN A 1168 -14.69 -184.12 -26.83
N LEU A 1169 -14.25 -184.75 -25.74
CA LEU A 1169 -14.95 -185.86 -25.09
C LEU A 1169 -15.82 -185.44 -23.90
N LEU A 1170 -15.77 -184.19 -23.44
CA LEU A 1170 -16.47 -183.73 -22.23
C LEU A 1170 -17.27 -182.43 -22.43
N GLN A 1171 -18.41 -182.61 -23.11
CA GLN A 1171 -19.61 -181.77 -23.06
C GLN A 1171 -19.49 -180.43 -23.82
N GLU A 1172 -20.40 -180.07 -24.73
CA GLU A 1172 -21.86 -180.00 -24.58
C GLU A 1172 -22.32 -179.11 -23.40
N GLN A 1173 -22.03 -177.80 -23.41
CA GLN A 1173 -23.02 -176.70 -23.21
C GLN A 1173 -22.37 -175.33 -22.87
N GLY A 1174 -22.87 -174.27 -23.54
CA GLY A 1174 -22.71 -172.84 -23.16
C GLY A 1174 -21.34 -172.20 -23.48
N SER A 1175 -21.16 -171.14 -24.28
CA SER A 1175 -21.89 -169.88 -24.54
C SER A 1175 -21.61 -168.75 -23.53
N GLU A 1176 -20.89 -167.71 -23.96
CA GLU A 1176 -21.33 -166.28 -24.03
C GLU A 1176 -20.21 -165.37 -24.59
N GLU A 1177 -20.54 -164.16 -25.07
CA GLU A 1177 -19.60 -163.25 -25.74
C GLU A 1177 -20.00 -161.75 -25.58
N ILE A 1178 -19.00 -160.84 -25.57
CA ILE A 1178 -19.06 -159.37 -25.81
C ILE A 1178 -19.87 -158.47 -24.84
N VAL A 1179 -19.19 -157.58 -24.09
CA VAL A 1179 -19.43 -156.10 -24.01
C VAL A 1179 -18.13 -155.37 -23.58
N PRO A 1180 -17.74 -154.25 -24.24
CA PRO A 1180 -16.80 -153.25 -23.71
C PRO A 1180 -17.32 -151.79 -23.75
N GLU A 1181 -16.77 -150.90 -22.90
CA GLU A 1181 -16.87 -149.42 -22.96
C GLU A 1181 -15.50 -148.81 -22.53
N ALA A 1182 -14.89 -147.88 -23.29
CA ALA A 1182 -15.07 -146.41 -23.32
C ALA A 1182 -14.46 -145.68 -22.08
N GLY A 1183 -13.81 -144.51 -22.16
CA GLY A 1183 -13.38 -143.59 -23.24
C GLY A 1183 -12.30 -142.63 -22.65
N GLU A 1184 -11.77 -141.57 -23.27
CA GLU A 1184 -11.96 -140.90 -24.58
C GLU A 1184 -10.61 -140.25 -25.01
N GLU A 1185 -10.45 -139.86 -26.27
CA GLU A 1185 -9.33 -139.04 -26.79
C GLU A 1185 -9.88 -137.84 -27.60
N GLU A 1186 -9.26 -136.65 -27.46
CA GLU A 1186 -8.61 -135.79 -28.49
C GLU A 1186 -9.05 -135.82 -30.01
N PRO A 1187 -8.58 -134.91 -30.93
CA PRO A 1187 -8.05 -133.53 -30.80
C PRO A 1187 -8.34 -132.52 -31.99
N ILE A 1188 -7.68 -131.33 -31.94
CA ILE A 1188 -7.25 -130.34 -32.98
C ILE A 1188 -8.22 -129.60 -33.97
N ASN A 1189 -7.79 -128.35 -34.27
CA ASN A 1189 -7.91 -127.52 -35.50
C ASN A 1189 -9.09 -126.53 -35.69
N GLY A 1190 -8.77 -125.32 -36.22
CA GLY A 1190 -9.69 -124.24 -36.63
C GLY A 1190 -9.99 -124.23 -38.14
N PRO A 1191 -10.21 -123.07 -38.85
CA PRO A 1191 -10.06 -121.65 -38.48
C PRO A 1191 -11.20 -120.71 -39.01
N LEU A 1192 -10.91 -119.40 -39.23
CA LEU A 1192 -11.58 -118.39 -40.12
C LEU A 1192 -12.86 -117.58 -39.70
N ASN A 1193 -12.62 -116.30 -39.33
CA ASN A 1193 -13.02 -115.03 -40.01
C ASN A 1193 -14.52 -114.58 -40.25
N LEU A 1194 -14.81 -113.31 -39.86
CA LEU A 1194 -15.89 -112.34 -40.29
C LEU A 1194 -17.41 -112.60 -40.04
N GLY A 1195 -18.14 -111.59 -39.49
CA GLY A 1195 -19.52 -111.24 -39.94
C GLY A 1195 -20.64 -110.78 -38.94
N PHE A 1196 -20.82 -109.46 -38.76
CA PHE A 1196 -22.08 -108.67 -38.50
C PHE A 1196 -23.34 -109.21 -37.74
N GLN A 1197 -23.75 -108.48 -36.66
CA GLN A 1197 -25.10 -107.91 -36.31
C GLN A 1197 -26.42 -108.77 -36.33
N PRO A 1198 -27.64 -108.29 -35.88
CA PRO A 1198 -28.04 -107.06 -35.14
C PRO A 1198 -29.05 -107.24 -33.95
N GLY A 1199 -29.36 -106.14 -33.24
CA GLY A 1199 -30.71 -105.75 -32.76
C GLY A 1199 -31.29 -106.46 -31.50
N VAL A 1200 -32.54 -106.24 -31.02
CA VAL A 1200 -33.68 -105.28 -31.25
C VAL A 1200 -34.47 -105.23 -29.89
N ASN A 1201 -35.12 -104.17 -29.35
CA ASN A 1201 -36.33 -103.44 -29.79
C ASN A 1201 -36.65 -102.20 -28.88
N GLN A 1202 -37.67 -101.41 -29.26
CA GLN A 1202 -38.07 -100.06 -28.78
C GLN A 1202 -39.50 -100.05 -28.16
N PRO A 1203 -40.30 -98.94 -28.00
CA PRO A 1203 -40.14 -97.49 -28.31
C PRO A 1203 -40.32 -96.60 -27.02
N ILE A 1204 -40.68 -95.29 -26.94
CA ILE A 1204 -41.27 -94.26 -27.84
C ILE A 1204 -40.79 -92.84 -27.44
N GLY A 1205 -40.41 -91.99 -28.42
CA GLY A 1205 -40.54 -90.51 -28.39
C GLY A 1205 -39.70 -89.69 -27.38
N ASP A 1206 -39.81 -88.35 -27.31
CA ASP A 1206 -40.23 -87.36 -28.33
C ASP A 1206 -39.79 -85.91 -27.93
N GLY A 1207 -39.86 -84.91 -28.83
CA GLY A 1207 -39.65 -83.47 -28.52
C GLY A 1207 -38.85 -82.65 -29.56
N VAL A 1208 -39.21 -81.36 -29.76
CA VAL A 1208 -38.76 -80.49 -30.88
C VAL A 1208 -38.83 -78.97 -30.55
N ASN A 1209 -37.95 -78.14 -31.15
CA ASN A 1209 -37.92 -76.64 -31.24
C ASN A 1209 -37.59 -75.82 -29.95
N GLN A 1210 -37.04 -74.58 -29.96
CA GLN A 1210 -36.37 -73.69 -30.95
C GLN A 1210 -35.46 -72.61 -30.23
N PRO A 1211 -34.71 -71.69 -30.93
CA PRO A 1211 -33.60 -70.86 -30.36
C PRO A 1211 -33.91 -69.33 -30.21
N ILE A 1212 -32.87 -68.45 -30.33
CA ILE A 1212 -32.84 -66.93 -30.35
C ILE A 1212 -32.50 -66.29 -28.97
N GLN A 1213 -31.67 -65.22 -28.80
CA GLN A 1213 -30.46 -64.66 -29.47
C GLN A 1213 -29.86 -63.50 -28.62
N LEU A 1214 -28.56 -63.18 -28.81
CA LEU A 1214 -27.89 -61.84 -28.73
C LEU A 1214 -27.92 -60.96 -27.43
N ILE A 1215 -26.70 -60.75 -26.87
CA ILE A 1215 -26.01 -59.51 -26.38
C ILE A 1215 -26.73 -58.13 -26.25
N PRO A 1216 -26.16 -57.10 -25.54
CA PRO A 1216 -24.96 -57.06 -24.65
C PRO A 1216 -25.17 -56.30 -23.30
N GLY A 1217 -24.10 -56.15 -22.49
CA GLY A 1217 -23.84 -54.88 -21.79
C GLY A 1217 -23.58 -54.91 -20.28
N GLN A 1218 -22.31 -55.07 -19.89
CA GLN A 1218 -21.55 -54.05 -19.14
C GLN A 1218 -20.16 -53.94 -19.79
#